data_AF-A0A1F9E851-F1
#
_entry.id   AF-A0A1F9E851-F1
#
_cell.length_a   1.000
_cell.length_b   1.000
_cell.length_c   1.000
_cell.angle_alpha   90.00
_cell.angle_beta   90.00
_cell.angle_gamma   90.00
#
_symmetry.space_group_name_H-M   'P 1'
#
loop_
_entity.id
_entity.type
_entity.pdbx_description
1 polymer ?
#
loop_
_entity_poly.entity_id
_entity_poly.type
_entity_poly.pdbx_seq_one_letter_code
_entity_poly.pdbx_strand_id
1 'polypeptide(L)'
;MKMIRKITLWCIGLTFVIQPIKAQAGLADIFVEIYDGVRSGAIKPAYETLKGYIVEEKLLSFLDELDLGDKELHQKYKHLIKSEEFDETYFPFMMYMLEKVGVLQKLLKTAEEGKIDSASGSFLQDPQKKEYLKTVLIVFGKLFLYQNGKDVASTAIHEQIQKLAQNPSLPDFVKSRLGKILEDPQKAMELYHFIGTLVQSIGQDYFYDFQHREVLRKAKLQWLETAGLEKTIHYFKASISKKRAVMMMVDGVGGQYLSELLSQSMLYPTLKAISNESVWVQKSVSSTPTISTRNIAILETGVMVSDPEFKKGVKNSTGIPNFTYVDRKKQEWMYFWGRDGIRLRELVKEAGAKTLFEQLEPYHTVSFMAQFDTAADDRFSYLLGEVMMQIKPGLSEAIGLAHLKHRAQVEIELNHKRKKLAHYLERNAERWANKLLWTERHYEDIAREILSTEDEGIPDFLLWYNPWVDHKTHEFGTHSKEVLETYLPKFDQDVSQIISLYKESGVYSKTLFGIISDHGQVNVNLPEGNINVEDRVIKPLTSRWKKISSDEGGPPKIDLVKSSIVGYDVVFGSTAGGSFVMDLFYRDAYDKEGNLVNPDRWAVHPTYEVLRNYELLSGEHVDWIAQIKTQLKDSLDYCLVREEVSQFGPGVHQVVRIIAPQGEARVIRAGDLYRYEVLEDSLTGKVEGDPLKLSEQSKEMASWIKEGSWHSDAEWLLASANIERLDAIHEISHIYDTQLAGTINIFPARGKGFNTGVPGRHAGELFQEKNSLQVYFGQNVTPGKIDIARGGSMPVTLTHYLMGDSYFSEVKSSFDFSSLLPALKLK
;
A
#
# COMPACT_ATOMS: atom_id res chain seq x y z
N MET A 1 65.96 48.71 2.41
CA MET A 1 65.33 49.73 1.54
C MET A 1 64.41 48.97 0.59
N LYS A 2 63.08 48.99 0.82
CA LYS A 2 62.12 49.99 0.32
C LYS A 2 62.09 50.02 -1.21
N MET A 3 60.99 50.01 -1.95
CA MET A 3 59.54 50.15 -1.72
C MET A 3 58.92 49.92 -3.13
N ILE A 4 57.87 49.12 -3.33
CA ILE A 4 56.45 49.53 -3.28
C ILE A 4 56.09 50.65 -4.29
N ARG A 5 55.24 50.41 -5.31
CA ARG A 5 53.77 50.68 -5.34
C ARG A 5 53.16 50.82 -6.76
N LYS A 6 51.94 50.23 -6.88
CA LYS A 6 50.75 50.59 -7.70
C LYS A 6 50.86 50.37 -9.22
N ILE A 7 49.94 49.62 -9.84
CA ILE A 7 48.48 49.85 -9.83
C ILE A 7 47.66 48.63 -9.35
N THR A 8 46.50 48.93 -8.76
CA THR A 8 45.60 48.06 -7.98
C THR A 8 44.17 48.18 -8.54
N LEU A 9 43.36 47.15 -8.29
CA LEU A 9 41.88 47.08 -8.25
C LEU A 9 41.10 46.84 -9.56
N TRP A 10 40.59 45.61 -9.70
CA TRP A 10 39.19 45.30 -9.36
C TRP A 10 39.06 43.80 -9.00
N CYS A 11 38.95 43.51 -7.70
CA CYS A 11 38.43 42.24 -7.19
C CYS A 11 37.01 42.50 -6.70
N ILE A 12 36.02 41.78 -7.22
CA ILE A 12 34.79 41.50 -6.49
C ILE A 12 35.06 40.20 -5.72
N GLY A 13 35.12 40.33 -4.40
CA GLY A 13 35.21 39.21 -3.49
C GLY A 13 33.89 38.46 -3.42
N LEU A 14 33.94 37.15 -3.67
CA LEU A 14 33.03 36.18 -3.10
C LEU A 14 33.88 35.26 -2.23
N THR A 15 34.31 35.80 -1.08
CA THR A 15 34.73 34.99 0.05
C THR A 15 33.45 34.36 0.62
N PHE A 16 33.06 33.20 0.10
CA PHE A 16 32.14 32.35 0.85
C PHE A 16 32.89 31.92 2.11
N VAL A 17 32.53 32.54 3.22
CA VAL A 17 32.74 31.97 4.54
C VAL A 17 31.94 30.68 4.54
N ILE A 18 32.62 29.56 4.24
CA ILE A 18 32.08 28.22 4.41
C ILE A 18 31.89 28.05 5.91
N GLN A 19 30.68 28.36 6.39
CA GLN A 19 30.24 27.83 7.67
C GLN A 19 30.28 26.30 7.58
N PRO A 20 30.63 25.59 8.67
CA PRO A 20 30.56 24.14 8.67
C PRO A 20 29.11 23.73 8.39
N ILE A 21 28.85 23.30 7.16
CA ILE A 21 27.55 22.78 6.73
C ILE A 21 27.29 21.56 7.60
N LYS A 22 26.24 21.66 8.43
CA LYS A 22 25.78 20.56 9.27
C LYS A 22 25.55 19.35 8.37
N ALA A 23 26.20 18.24 8.70
CA ALA A 23 26.41 17.03 7.88
C ALA A 23 25.16 16.27 7.38
N GLN A 24 23.96 16.84 7.44
CA GLN A 24 22.70 16.21 7.01
C GLN A 24 22.19 16.69 5.64
N ALA A 25 22.60 17.88 5.16
CA ALA A 25 22.21 18.35 3.82
C ALA A 25 22.99 17.65 2.69
N GLY A 26 24.27 17.34 2.92
CA GLY A 26 25.18 17.03 1.82
C GLY A 26 24.94 15.75 1.01
N LEU A 27 24.34 14.69 1.55
CA LEU A 27 24.03 13.49 0.75
C LEU A 27 22.80 13.71 -0.14
N ALA A 28 21.78 14.38 0.39
CA ALA A 28 20.60 14.78 -0.37
C ALA A 28 20.98 15.82 -1.43
N ASP A 29 21.83 16.79 -1.10
CA ASP A 29 22.41 17.77 -2.04
C ASP A 29 23.12 17.05 -3.21
N ILE A 30 23.93 16.03 -2.91
CA ILE A 30 24.65 15.25 -3.93
C ILE A 30 23.69 14.41 -4.78
N PHE A 31 22.70 13.75 -4.18
CA PHE A 31 21.76 12.95 -4.95
C PHE A 31 20.89 13.82 -5.87
N VAL A 32 20.45 14.99 -5.40
CA VAL A 32 19.74 15.97 -6.23
C VAL A 32 20.64 16.50 -7.34
N GLU A 33 21.92 16.81 -7.07
CA GLU A 33 22.91 17.22 -8.08
C GLU A 33 23.07 16.16 -9.18
N ILE A 34 23.18 14.87 -8.82
CA ILE A 34 23.27 13.76 -9.77
C ILE A 34 21.99 13.65 -10.59
N TYR A 35 20.83 13.71 -9.93
CA TYR A 35 19.53 13.59 -10.57
C TYR A 35 19.25 14.71 -11.57
N ASP A 36 19.48 15.97 -11.18
CA ASP A 36 19.34 17.14 -12.04
C ASP A 36 20.33 17.09 -13.22
N GLY A 37 21.54 16.56 -13.01
CA GLY A 37 22.52 16.30 -14.06
C GLY A 37 22.04 15.31 -15.10
N VAL A 38 21.38 14.21 -14.70
CA VAL A 38 20.75 13.25 -15.61
C VAL A 38 19.59 13.89 -16.37
N ARG A 39 18.69 14.57 -15.65
CA ARG A 39 17.48 15.19 -16.23
C ARG A 39 17.80 16.31 -17.22
N SER A 40 18.84 17.09 -16.95
CA SER A 40 19.30 18.17 -17.84
C SER A 40 20.11 17.68 -19.04
N GLY A 41 20.44 16.39 -19.10
CA GLY A 41 21.31 15.81 -20.13
C GLY A 41 22.79 16.16 -19.96
N ALA A 42 23.18 16.81 -18.85
CA ALA A 42 24.58 17.07 -18.50
C ALA A 42 25.34 15.76 -18.20
N ILE A 43 24.64 14.72 -17.74
CA ILE A 43 25.11 13.35 -17.57
C ILE A 43 24.43 12.51 -18.66
N LYS A 44 25.19 12.00 -19.63
CA LYS A 44 24.64 11.22 -20.76
C LYS A 44 24.08 9.88 -20.27
N PRO A 45 22.77 9.61 -20.44
CA PRO A 45 22.22 8.30 -20.16
C PRO A 45 22.74 7.30 -21.20
N ALA A 46 23.38 6.21 -20.78
CA ALA A 46 23.84 5.14 -21.66
C ALA A 46 22.67 4.20 -22.05
N TYR A 47 21.57 4.78 -22.53
CA TYR A 47 20.31 4.06 -22.85
C TYR A 47 20.41 3.23 -24.14
N GLU A 48 21.18 3.70 -25.12
CA GLU A 48 21.16 3.18 -26.50
C GLU A 48 21.84 1.81 -26.67
N THR A 49 22.71 1.38 -25.74
CA THR A 49 23.51 0.13 -25.89
C THR A 49 22.98 -1.06 -25.09
N LEU A 50 21.93 -0.88 -24.29
CA LEU A 50 21.50 -1.87 -23.29
C LEU A 50 20.46 -2.87 -23.82
N LYS A 51 19.79 -2.57 -24.94
CA LYS A 51 18.50 -3.20 -25.27
C LYS A 51 18.57 -4.62 -25.85
N GLY A 52 19.64 -5.01 -26.56
CA GLY A 52 19.67 -6.31 -27.28
C GLY A 52 20.70 -7.33 -26.78
N TYR A 53 21.96 -6.93 -26.57
CA TYR A 53 23.07 -7.89 -26.54
C TYR A 53 23.39 -8.48 -25.16
N ILE A 54 23.29 -7.69 -24.09
CA ILE A 54 23.61 -8.15 -22.71
C ILE A 54 22.46 -8.97 -22.11
N VAL A 55 21.24 -8.67 -22.55
CA VAL A 55 19.96 -9.23 -22.11
C VAL A 55 19.85 -10.70 -22.53
N GLU A 56 20.14 -11.00 -23.80
CA GLU A 56 20.10 -12.36 -24.35
C GLU A 56 21.21 -13.27 -23.76
N GLU A 57 22.46 -12.80 -23.71
CA GLU A 57 23.58 -13.61 -23.20
C GLU A 57 23.44 -13.91 -21.70
N LYS A 58 23.06 -12.93 -20.87
CA LYS A 58 22.84 -13.19 -19.43
C LYS A 58 21.69 -14.15 -19.19
N LEU A 59 20.61 -14.06 -19.96
CA LEU A 59 19.48 -14.98 -19.85
C LEU A 59 19.84 -16.40 -20.23
N LEU A 60 20.54 -16.57 -21.35
CA LEU A 60 20.94 -17.90 -21.81
C LEU A 60 21.94 -18.54 -20.86
N SER A 61 22.92 -17.77 -20.37
CA SER A 61 23.87 -18.21 -19.34
C SER A 61 23.18 -18.62 -18.06
N PHE A 62 22.17 -17.86 -17.61
CA PHE A 62 21.45 -18.15 -16.37
C PHE A 62 20.46 -19.32 -16.52
N LEU A 63 19.80 -19.44 -17.68
CA LEU A 63 18.95 -20.59 -18.00
C LEU A 63 19.77 -21.89 -18.02
N ASP A 64 21.02 -21.82 -18.47
CA ASP A 64 21.98 -22.93 -18.45
C ASP A 64 22.42 -23.34 -17.03
N GLU A 65 22.38 -22.42 -16.07
CA GLU A 65 22.66 -22.71 -14.65
C GLU A 65 21.46 -23.34 -13.93
N LEU A 66 20.26 -23.32 -14.52
CA LEU A 66 19.02 -23.82 -13.93
C LEU A 66 18.69 -25.27 -14.34
N ASP A 67 18.61 -26.18 -13.37
CA ASP A 67 18.04 -27.52 -13.57
C ASP A 67 16.50 -27.49 -13.51
N LEU A 68 15.86 -27.34 -14.68
CA LEU A 68 14.41 -27.35 -14.84
C LEU A 68 13.79 -28.76 -14.76
N GLY A 69 14.58 -29.83 -14.75
CA GLY A 69 14.08 -31.23 -14.78
C GLY A 69 13.34 -31.66 -16.06
N ASP A 70 13.05 -30.72 -16.97
CA ASP A 70 12.38 -30.94 -18.25
C ASP A 70 13.23 -30.35 -19.38
N LYS A 71 13.92 -31.23 -20.11
CA LYS A 71 14.82 -30.84 -21.21
C LYS A 71 14.08 -30.22 -22.39
N GLU A 72 12.84 -30.64 -22.64
CA GLU A 72 12.05 -30.12 -23.75
C GLU A 72 11.58 -28.69 -23.45
N LEU A 73 11.14 -28.45 -22.21
CA LEU A 73 10.78 -27.12 -21.72
C LEU A 73 11.99 -26.18 -21.68
N HIS A 74 13.15 -26.67 -21.22
CA HIS A 74 14.41 -25.91 -21.24
C HIS A 74 14.78 -25.47 -22.66
N GLN A 75 14.67 -26.36 -23.65
CA GLN A 75 14.93 -26.01 -25.05
C GLN A 75 13.88 -25.07 -25.64
N LYS A 76 12.61 -25.19 -25.25
CA LYS A 76 11.55 -24.26 -25.64
C LYS A 76 11.80 -22.86 -25.10
N TYR A 77 12.24 -22.70 -23.85
CA TYR A 77 12.62 -21.40 -23.32
C TYR A 77 13.84 -20.81 -24.02
N LYS A 78 14.88 -21.61 -24.30
CA LYS A 78 16.03 -21.15 -25.10
C LYS A 78 15.62 -20.68 -26.49
N HIS A 79 14.72 -21.42 -27.14
CA HIS A 79 14.22 -21.06 -28.46
C HIS A 79 13.36 -19.81 -28.41
N LEU A 80 12.52 -19.67 -27.39
CA LEU A 80 11.70 -18.48 -27.15
C LEU A 80 12.59 -17.25 -26.87
N ILE A 81 13.59 -17.33 -25.99
CA ILE A 81 14.54 -16.23 -25.69
C ILE A 81 15.27 -15.74 -26.95
N LYS A 82 15.52 -16.64 -27.90
CA LYS A 82 16.23 -16.37 -29.16
C LYS A 82 15.31 -16.01 -30.32
N SER A 83 13.98 -16.10 -30.15
CA SER A 83 13.05 -15.86 -31.26
C SER A 83 12.67 -14.39 -31.36
N GLU A 84 12.35 -13.93 -32.57
CA GLU A 84 11.78 -12.60 -32.80
C GLU A 84 10.36 -12.46 -32.19
N GLU A 85 9.76 -13.58 -31.76
CA GLU A 85 8.49 -13.64 -31.01
C GLU A 85 8.69 -13.34 -29.51
N PHE A 86 9.94 -13.22 -29.03
CA PHE A 86 10.24 -12.83 -27.65
C PHE A 86 9.90 -11.36 -27.42
N ASP A 87 8.77 -11.11 -26.78
CA ASP A 87 8.42 -9.77 -26.35
C ASP A 87 9.27 -9.37 -25.14
N GLU A 88 10.11 -8.36 -25.33
CA GLU A 88 11.02 -7.76 -24.33
C GLU A 88 10.29 -7.36 -23.03
N THR A 89 8.96 -7.17 -23.06
CA THR A 89 8.16 -6.86 -21.86
C THR A 89 8.10 -8.01 -20.84
N TYR A 90 8.40 -9.24 -21.24
CA TYR A 90 8.43 -10.41 -20.36
C TYR A 90 9.81 -10.74 -19.79
N PHE A 91 10.86 -10.12 -20.33
CA PHE A 91 12.25 -10.23 -19.88
C PHE A 91 12.44 -10.11 -18.35
N PRO A 92 11.84 -9.14 -17.65
CA PRO A 92 12.11 -8.89 -16.24
C PRO A 92 11.33 -9.83 -15.32
N PHE A 93 10.13 -10.28 -15.71
CA PHE A 93 9.43 -11.32 -14.98
C PHE A 93 10.21 -12.63 -15.04
N MET A 94 10.71 -12.97 -16.23
CA MET A 94 11.57 -14.14 -16.39
C MET A 94 12.85 -13.96 -15.58
N MET A 95 13.56 -12.84 -15.68
CA MET A 95 14.75 -12.57 -14.84
C MET A 95 14.45 -12.60 -13.34
N TYR A 96 13.32 -12.08 -12.88
CA TYR A 96 12.92 -12.09 -11.48
C TYR A 96 12.54 -13.50 -11.00
N MET A 97 11.75 -14.24 -11.78
CA MET A 97 11.43 -15.64 -11.47
C MET A 97 12.70 -16.47 -11.45
N LEU A 98 13.58 -16.30 -12.44
CA LEU A 98 14.85 -16.99 -12.53
C LEU A 98 15.80 -16.55 -11.39
N GLU A 99 15.88 -15.27 -11.03
CA GLU A 99 16.68 -14.75 -9.90
C GLU A 99 16.14 -15.26 -8.56
N LYS A 100 14.83 -15.23 -8.32
CA LYS A 100 14.22 -15.81 -7.10
C LYS A 100 14.35 -17.33 -7.07
N VAL A 101 14.32 -18.00 -8.22
CA VAL A 101 14.66 -19.43 -8.34
C VAL A 101 16.15 -19.67 -8.10
N GLY A 102 17.04 -18.79 -8.53
CA GLY A 102 18.48 -18.86 -8.27
C GLY A 102 18.81 -18.58 -6.80
N VAL A 103 18.14 -17.62 -6.17
CA VAL A 103 18.17 -17.36 -4.73
C VAL A 103 17.67 -18.59 -3.99
N LEU A 104 16.53 -19.15 -4.40
CA LEU A 104 15.97 -20.38 -3.85
C LEU A 104 16.90 -21.59 -4.05
N GLN A 105 17.56 -21.73 -5.20
CA GLN A 105 18.51 -22.80 -5.48
C GLN A 105 19.81 -22.63 -4.70
N LYS A 106 20.29 -21.41 -4.52
CA LYS A 106 21.42 -21.07 -3.65
C LYS A 106 21.06 -21.34 -2.19
N LEU A 107 19.81 -21.06 -1.78
CA LEU A 107 19.24 -21.45 -0.49
C LEU A 107 19.15 -22.97 -0.34
N LEU A 108 18.68 -23.70 -1.36
CA LEU A 108 18.61 -25.16 -1.40
C LEU A 108 20.01 -25.78 -1.26
N LYS A 109 20.99 -25.27 -2.00
CA LYS A 109 22.39 -25.70 -1.92
C LYS A 109 23.00 -25.40 -0.54
N THR A 110 22.74 -24.22 0.01
CA THR A 110 23.22 -23.84 1.35
C THR A 110 22.53 -24.66 2.46
N ALA A 111 21.28 -25.07 2.27
CA ALA A 111 20.54 -25.98 3.16
C ALA A 111 21.06 -27.43 3.06
N GLU A 112 21.41 -27.90 1.85
CA GLU A 112 22.04 -29.21 1.61
C GLU A 112 23.43 -29.29 2.25
N GLU A 113 24.14 -28.16 2.32
CA GLU A 113 25.42 -28.03 3.03
C GLU A 113 25.28 -27.93 4.56
N GLY A 114 24.05 -28.00 5.11
CA GLY A 114 23.79 -27.96 6.55
C GLY A 114 24.00 -26.57 7.19
N LYS A 115 24.05 -25.49 6.40
CA LYS A 115 24.39 -24.13 6.87
C LYS A 115 23.18 -23.25 7.18
N ILE A 116 21.96 -23.79 7.11
CA ILE A 116 20.72 -23.06 7.43
C ILE A 116 20.06 -23.71 8.65
N ASP A 117 20.20 -23.07 9.80
CA ASP A 117 19.52 -23.46 11.04
C ASP A 117 18.22 -22.64 11.18
N SER A 118 17.13 -23.11 10.57
CA SER A 118 15.77 -22.57 10.76
C SER A 118 14.70 -23.53 10.23
N ALA A 119 13.44 -23.32 10.61
CA ALA A 119 12.26 -24.03 10.10
C ALA A 119 12.10 -23.94 8.55
N SER A 120 12.81 -23.01 7.89
CA SER A 120 12.91 -22.91 6.44
C SER A 120 13.83 -23.98 5.84
N GLY A 121 14.90 -24.36 6.57
CA GLY A 121 15.82 -25.43 6.19
C GLY A 121 15.13 -26.80 6.17
N SER A 122 14.28 -27.10 7.15
CA SER A 122 13.52 -28.37 7.19
C SER A 122 12.43 -28.47 6.11
N PHE A 123 11.89 -27.35 5.64
CA PHE A 123 10.97 -27.32 4.50
C PHE A 123 11.69 -27.58 3.16
N LEU A 124 12.89 -27.03 3.00
CA LEU A 124 13.68 -27.12 1.78
C LEU A 124 14.49 -28.43 1.65
N GLN A 125 14.72 -29.14 2.77
CA GLN A 125 15.34 -30.47 2.80
C GLN A 125 14.35 -31.62 2.54
N ASP A 126 13.05 -31.35 2.51
CA ASP A 126 12.02 -32.35 2.26
C ASP A 126 11.88 -32.63 0.75
N PRO A 127 12.19 -33.86 0.27
CA PRO A 127 12.15 -34.20 -1.15
C PRO A 127 10.77 -34.00 -1.79
N GLN A 128 9.68 -34.21 -1.05
CA GLN A 128 8.32 -34.04 -1.55
C GLN A 128 7.98 -32.56 -1.74
N LYS A 129 8.50 -31.70 -0.87
CA LYS A 129 8.27 -30.26 -0.93
C LYS A 129 9.16 -29.58 -1.98
N LYS A 130 10.35 -30.13 -2.23
CA LYS A 130 11.23 -29.74 -3.36
C LYS A 130 10.57 -30.05 -4.70
N GLU A 131 9.98 -31.24 -4.84
CA GLU A 131 9.22 -31.63 -6.04
C GLU A 131 7.97 -30.76 -6.24
N TYR A 132 7.31 -30.38 -5.15
CA TYR A 132 6.18 -29.46 -5.18
C TYR A 132 6.56 -28.05 -5.64
N LEU A 133 7.66 -27.47 -5.14
CA LEU A 133 8.10 -26.15 -5.60
C LEU A 133 8.53 -26.17 -7.07
N LYS A 134 9.24 -27.22 -7.50
CA LYS A 134 9.54 -27.46 -8.92
C LYS A 134 8.26 -27.54 -9.76
N THR A 135 7.27 -28.27 -9.28
CA THR A 135 5.96 -28.40 -9.93
C THR A 135 5.24 -27.05 -10.08
N VAL A 136 5.20 -26.24 -9.03
CA VAL A 136 4.61 -24.90 -9.06
C VAL A 136 5.30 -24.06 -10.12
N LEU A 137 6.63 -24.04 -10.14
CA LEU A 137 7.42 -23.31 -11.14
C LEU A 137 7.17 -23.80 -12.58
N ILE A 138 7.03 -25.12 -12.78
CA ILE A 138 6.68 -25.71 -14.09
C ILE A 138 5.27 -25.30 -14.52
N VAL A 139 4.30 -25.31 -13.61
CA VAL A 139 2.92 -24.90 -13.90
C VAL A 139 2.86 -23.41 -14.25
N PHE A 140 3.48 -22.54 -13.44
CA PHE A 140 3.57 -21.11 -13.73
C PHE A 140 4.29 -20.83 -15.06
N GLY A 141 5.38 -21.56 -15.33
CA GLY A 141 6.11 -21.45 -16.59
C GLY A 141 5.29 -21.90 -17.82
N LYS A 142 4.52 -22.98 -17.70
CA LYS A 142 3.64 -23.45 -18.79
C LYS A 142 2.43 -22.55 -19.01
N LEU A 143 1.89 -21.94 -17.96
CA LEU A 143 0.84 -20.92 -18.06
C LEU A 143 1.33 -19.65 -18.76
N PHE A 144 2.59 -19.28 -18.53
CA PHE A 144 3.26 -18.19 -19.24
C PHE A 144 3.40 -18.49 -20.75
N LEU A 145 3.71 -19.74 -21.13
CA LEU A 145 3.76 -20.15 -22.55
C LEU A 145 2.39 -20.20 -23.24
N TYR A 146 1.31 -20.47 -22.49
CA TYR A 146 -0.07 -20.53 -23.01
C TYR A 146 -0.57 -19.18 -23.55
N GLN A 147 -0.16 -18.05 -22.95
CA GLN A 147 -0.57 -16.72 -23.42
C GLN A 147 0.11 -16.29 -24.74
N ASN A 148 1.27 -16.87 -25.08
CA ASN A 148 2.05 -16.55 -26.28
C ASN A 148 1.58 -17.32 -27.54
N GLY A 149 0.32 -17.74 -27.59
CA GLY A 149 -0.33 -18.17 -28.84
C GLY A 149 0.16 -19.50 -29.42
N LYS A 150 0.82 -20.37 -28.63
CA LYS A 150 1.08 -21.75 -29.05
C LYS A 150 0.15 -22.71 -28.32
N ASP A 151 -0.51 -23.50 -29.15
CA ASP A 151 -1.55 -24.52 -28.97
C ASP A 151 -1.21 -25.61 -27.94
N VAL A 152 -0.88 -25.24 -26.70
CA VAL A 152 -0.99 -26.17 -25.58
C VAL A 152 -2.47 -26.26 -25.28
N ALA A 153 -3.16 -27.12 -26.03
CA ALA A 153 -4.58 -27.39 -25.87
C ALA A 153 -4.92 -27.46 -24.38
N SER A 154 -6.01 -26.80 -23.97
CA SER A 154 -6.48 -26.76 -22.58
C SER A 154 -6.50 -28.14 -21.92
N THR A 155 -6.68 -29.20 -22.72
CA THR A 155 -6.54 -30.61 -22.38
C THR A 155 -5.17 -31.01 -21.82
N ALA A 156 -4.05 -30.56 -22.37
CA ALA A 156 -2.71 -30.95 -21.89
C ALA A 156 -2.35 -30.31 -20.54
N ILE A 157 -2.83 -29.08 -20.30
CA ILE A 157 -2.74 -28.40 -19.00
C ILE A 157 -3.70 -29.07 -18.01
N HIS A 158 -4.93 -29.36 -18.44
CA HIS A 158 -5.94 -30.06 -17.64
C HIS A 158 -5.47 -31.45 -17.20
N GLU A 159 -4.91 -32.26 -18.10
CA GLU A 159 -4.35 -33.59 -17.81
C GLU A 159 -3.18 -33.51 -16.82
N GLN A 160 -2.36 -32.46 -16.90
CA GLN A 160 -1.27 -32.26 -15.95
C GLN A 160 -1.78 -31.82 -14.58
N ILE A 161 -2.76 -30.92 -14.51
CA ILE A 161 -3.44 -30.56 -13.26
C ILE A 161 -4.11 -31.77 -12.65
N GLN A 162 -4.70 -32.64 -13.48
CA GLN A 162 -5.32 -33.90 -13.05
C GLN A 162 -4.27 -34.87 -12.50
N LYS A 163 -3.12 -35.02 -13.18
CA LYS A 163 -1.95 -35.75 -12.64
C LYS A 163 -1.44 -35.17 -11.33
N LEU A 164 -1.44 -33.85 -11.19
CA LEU A 164 -1.00 -33.18 -9.98
C LEU A 164 -2.00 -33.33 -8.83
N ALA A 165 -3.29 -33.16 -9.08
CA ALA A 165 -4.35 -33.40 -8.09
C ALA A 165 -4.33 -34.84 -7.56
N GLN A 166 -3.88 -35.78 -8.40
CA GLN A 166 -3.72 -37.19 -8.05
C GLN A 166 -2.34 -37.51 -7.45
N ASN A 167 -1.40 -36.55 -7.38
CA ASN A 167 -0.08 -36.79 -6.83
C ASN A 167 -0.19 -36.97 -5.31
N PRO A 168 0.11 -38.17 -4.77
CA PRO A 168 -0.08 -38.48 -3.35
C PRO A 168 0.78 -37.61 -2.43
N SER A 169 1.89 -37.07 -2.94
CA SER A 169 2.83 -36.20 -2.21
C SER A 169 2.37 -34.76 -2.06
N LEU A 170 1.26 -34.34 -2.70
CA LEU A 170 0.71 -33.00 -2.48
C LEU A 170 -0.12 -32.92 -1.20
N PRO A 171 -0.08 -31.78 -0.47
CA PRO A 171 -0.98 -31.54 0.66
C PRO A 171 -2.46 -31.60 0.23
N ASP A 172 -3.33 -32.11 1.10
CA ASP A 172 -4.74 -32.35 0.75
C ASP A 172 -5.52 -31.07 0.40
N PHE A 173 -5.14 -29.92 0.97
CA PHE A 173 -5.75 -28.64 0.57
C PHE A 173 -5.38 -28.24 -0.87
N VAL A 174 -4.17 -28.57 -1.33
CA VAL A 174 -3.73 -28.36 -2.73
C VAL A 174 -4.51 -29.29 -3.63
N LYS A 175 -4.61 -30.58 -3.27
CA LYS A 175 -5.44 -31.54 -4.01
C LYS A 175 -6.90 -31.12 -4.08
N SER A 176 -7.46 -30.61 -2.98
CA SER A 176 -8.83 -30.09 -2.92
C SER A 176 -9.02 -28.89 -3.84
N ARG A 177 -8.06 -27.96 -3.87
CA ARG A 177 -8.13 -26.77 -4.72
C ARG A 177 -7.89 -27.08 -6.19
N LEU A 178 -6.94 -27.96 -6.51
CA LEU A 178 -6.75 -28.50 -7.86
C LEU A 178 -7.99 -29.30 -8.30
N GLY A 179 -8.63 -30.03 -7.39
CA GLY A 179 -9.92 -30.69 -7.61
C GLY A 179 -11.02 -29.69 -7.97
N LYS A 180 -11.17 -28.60 -7.22
CA LYS A 180 -12.12 -27.51 -7.53
C LYS A 180 -11.82 -26.81 -8.87
N ILE A 181 -10.55 -26.69 -9.23
CA ILE A 181 -10.10 -26.20 -10.55
C ILE A 181 -10.50 -27.18 -11.65
N LEU A 182 -10.42 -28.50 -11.41
CA LEU A 182 -10.82 -29.54 -12.36
C LEU A 182 -12.35 -29.68 -12.48
N GLU A 183 -13.10 -29.37 -11.43
CA GLU A 183 -14.57 -29.41 -11.39
C GLU A 183 -15.23 -28.35 -12.29
N ASP A 184 -14.56 -27.22 -12.53
CA ASP A 184 -15.04 -26.15 -13.40
C ASP A 184 -13.90 -25.63 -14.30
N PRO A 185 -13.66 -26.28 -15.46
CA PRO A 185 -12.59 -25.92 -16.38
C PRO A 185 -12.65 -24.47 -16.86
N GLN A 186 -13.83 -23.84 -16.85
CA GLN A 186 -13.99 -22.45 -17.27
C GLN A 186 -13.50 -21.49 -16.18
N LYS A 187 -13.82 -21.75 -14.90
CA LYS A 187 -13.23 -21.01 -13.76
C LYS A 187 -11.72 -21.21 -13.63
N ALA A 188 -11.22 -22.40 -14.00
CA ALA A 188 -9.78 -22.65 -14.08
C ALA A 188 -9.11 -21.76 -15.12
N MET A 189 -9.69 -21.67 -16.32
CA MET A 189 -9.24 -20.79 -17.39
C MET A 189 -9.26 -19.29 -17.00
N GLU A 190 -10.28 -18.87 -16.25
CA GLU A 190 -10.38 -17.52 -15.68
C GLU A 190 -9.26 -17.24 -14.66
N LEU A 191 -8.98 -18.19 -13.77
CA LEU A 191 -7.86 -18.11 -12.83
C LEU A 191 -6.51 -18.05 -13.57
N TYR A 192 -6.36 -18.81 -14.66
CA TYR A 192 -5.14 -18.82 -15.46
C TYR A 192 -4.91 -17.55 -16.26
N HIS A 193 -5.97 -16.98 -16.83
CA HIS A 193 -5.89 -15.68 -17.49
C HIS A 193 -5.59 -14.55 -16.49
N PHE A 194 -6.19 -14.61 -15.29
CA PHE A 194 -5.86 -13.70 -14.19
C PHE A 194 -4.38 -13.81 -13.79
N ILE A 195 -3.88 -15.02 -13.59
CA ILE A 195 -2.45 -15.27 -13.28
C ILE A 195 -1.54 -14.77 -14.42
N GLY A 196 -1.88 -15.01 -15.69
CA GLY A 196 -1.09 -14.53 -16.83
C GLY A 196 -1.03 -13.01 -16.93
N THR A 197 -2.19 -12.35 -16.78
CA THR A 197 -2.28 -10.87 -16.76
C THR A 197 -1.52 -10.28 -15.57
N LEU A 198 -1.62 -10.94 -14.41
CA LEU A 198 -0.87 -10.60 -13.21
C LEU A 198 0.65 -10.66 -13.45
N VAL A 199 1.10 -11.75 -14.07
CA VAL A 199 2.50 -11.97 -14.43
C VAL A 199 3.01 -10.91 -15.41
N GLN A 200 2.20 -10.51 -16.38
CA GLN A 200 2.57 -9.46 -17.35
C GLN A 200 2.69 -8.08 -16.70
N SER A 201 1.74 -7.69 -15.85
CA SER A 201 1.80 -6.43 -15.10
C SER A 201 3.03 -6.38 -14.19
N ILE A 202 3.31 -7.47 -13.48
CA ILE A 202 4.53 -7.60 -12.66
C ILE A 202 5.77 -7.50 -13.55
N GLY A 203 5.81 -8.16 -14.71
CA GLY A 203 6.96 -8.13 -15.62
C GLY A 203 7.32 -6.73 -16.10
N GLN A 204 6.34 -6.00 -16.65
CA GLN A 204 6.57 -4.67 -17.23
C GLN A 204 7.12 -3.67 -16.22
N ASP A 205 6.56 -3.66 -15.01
CA ASP A 205 6.99 -2.72 -13.99
C ASP A 205 8.44 -3.02 -13.53
N TYR A 206 8.83 -4.29 -13.43
CA TYR A 206 10.20 -4.66 -13.04
C TYR A 206 11.24 -4.30 -14.12
N PHE A 207 10.85 -4.22 -15.41
CA PHE A 207 11.77 -3.75 -16.45
C PHE A 207 12.15 -2.29 -16.24
N TYR A 208 11.13 -1.47 -16.03
CA TYR A 208 11.26 -0.04 -15.89
C TYR A 208 12.18 0.28 -14.71
N ASP A 209 11.96 -0.37 -13.57
CA ASP A 209 12.78 -0.18 -12.37
C ASP A 209 14.21 -0.69 -12.56
N PHE A 210 14.41 -1.82 -13.25
CA PHE A 210 15.75 -2.31 -13.57
C PHE A 210 16.53 -1.31 -14.46
N GLN A 211 15.89 -0.79 -15.50
CA GLN A 211 16.51 0.23 -16.37
C GLN A 211 16.83 1.50 -15.58
N HIS A 212 15.89 1.94 -14.73
CA HIS A 212 16.06 3.12 -13.90
C HIS A 212 17.24 2.98 -12.93
N ARG A 213 17.34 1.86 -12.22
CA ARG A 213 18.47 1.53 -11.33
C ARG A 213 19.82 1.58 -12.05
N GLU A 214 19.91 0.92 -13.20
CA GLU A 214 21.16 0.85 -13.96
C GLU A 214 21.57 2.22 -14.48
N VAL A 215 20.61 3.07 -14.82
CA VAL A 215 20.85 4.48 -15.21
C VAL A 215 21.36 5.29 -14.03
N LEU A 216 20.71 5.22 -12.86
CA LEU A 216 21.15 5.91 -11.65
C LEU A 216 22.54 5.44 -11.20
N ARG A 217 22.81 4.14 -11.25
CA ARG A 217 24.12 3.55 -10.93
C ARG A 217 25.21 4.12 -11.83
N LYS A 218 24.97 4.15 -13.14
CA LYS A 218 25.91 4.76 -14.11
C LYS A 218 26.08 6.26 -13.91
N ALA A 219 25.00 6.97 -13.58
CA ALA A 219 25.05 8.40 -13.29
C ALA A 219 25.89 8.70 -12.05
N LYS A 220 25.75 7.92 -10.96
CA LYS A 220 26.59 8.03 -9.75
C LYS A 220 28.07 7.78 -10.06
N LEU A 221 28.36 6.78 -10.89
CA LEU A 221 29.73 6.49 -11.34
C LEU A 221 30.32 7.65 -12.17
N GLN A 222 29.54 8.22 -13.10
CA GLN A 222 29.97 9.37 -13.90
C GLN A 222 30.12 10.65 -13.06
N TRP A 223 29.27 10.84 -12.06
CA TRP A 223 29.40 11.95 -11.12
C TRP A 223 30.69 11.82 -10.29
N LEU A 224 31.02 10.62 -9.78
CA LEU A 224 32.28 10.41 -9.06
C LEU A 224 33.52 10.78 -9.87
N GLU A 225 33.51 10.50 -11.18
CA GLU A 225 34.61 10.84 -12.09
C GLU A 225 34.80 12.36 -12.24
N THR A 226 33.77 13.17 -11.93
CA THR A 226 33.75 14.62 -12.18
C THR A 226 33.66 15.46 -10.91
N ALA A 227 33.20 14.90 -9.79
CA ALA A 227 32.94 15.60 -8.53
C ALA A 227 34.21 16.10 -7.80
N GLY A 228 35.37 15.51 -8.13
CA GLY A 228 36.64 15.78 -7.46
C GLY A 228 36.74 15.16 -6.06
N LEU A 229 37.95 15.13 -5.51
CA LEU A 229 38.27 14.43 -4.25
C LEU A 229 37.42 14.87 -3.05
N GLU A 230 37.23 16.18 -2.85
CA GLU A 230 36.55 16.70 -1.65
C GLU A 230 35.08 16.28 -1.60
N LYS A 231 34.36 16.37 -2.73
CA LYS A 231 32.97 15.90 -2.83
C LYS A 231 32.88 14.37 -2.68
N THR A 232 33.83 13.62 -3.23
CA THR A 232 33.91 12.16 -3.06
C THR A 232 34.13 11.76 -1.60
N ILE A 233 35.02 12.45 -0.87
CA ILE A 233 35.18 12.27 0.60
C ILE A 233 33.86 12.52 1.31
N HIS A 234 33.22 13.64 0.96
CA HIS A 234 31.96 14.03 1.57
C HIS A 234 30.87 12.97 1.36
N TYR A 235 30.72 12.47 0.13
CA TYR A 235 29.79 11.40 -0.23
C TYR A 235 29.99 10.17 0.67
N PHE A 236 31.21 9.63 0.73
CA PHE A 236 31.44 8.40 1.49
C PHE A 236 31.28 8.58 2.99
N LYS A 237 31.67 9.74 3.55
CA LYS A 237 31.37 10.07 4.94
C LYS A 237 29.88 10.12 5.22
N ALA A 238 29.14 10.84 4.36
CA ALA A 238 27.72 10.99 4.50
C ALA A 238 26.98 9.65 4.32
N SER A 239 27.46 8.76 3.45
CA SER A 239 26.92 7.40 3.29
C SER A 239 27.02 6.54 4.55
N ILE A 240 28.06 6.75 5.37
CA ILE A 240 28.24 6.05 6.66
C ILE A 240 27.24 6.58 7.70
N SER A 241 26.95 7.88 7.72
CA SER A 241 26.03 8.52 8.67
C SER A 241 24.60 8.66 8.17
N LYS A 242 24.29 8.19 6.95
CA LYS A 242 22.96 8.37 6.33
C LYS A 242 21.84 7.80 7.18
N LYS A 243 20.78 8.60 7.36
CA LYS A 243 19.55 8.20 8.03
C LYS A 243 18.83 7.12 7.23
N ARG A 244 18.06 6.28 7.93
CA ARG A 244 17.22 5.24 7.32
C ARG A 244 15.84 5.25 7.93
N ALA A 245 14.84 4.79 7.20
CA ALA A 245 13.51 4.61 7.73
C ALA A 245 12.96 3.23 7.36
N VAL A 246 12.19 2.65 8.27
CA VAL A 246 11.50 1.38 8.07
C VAL A 246 10.04 1.58 8.42
N MET A 247 9.15 1.28 7.48
CA MET A 247 7.72 1.26 7.66
C MET A 247 7.25 -0.20 7.66
N MET A 248 6.81 -0.68 8.82
CA MET A 248 6.20 -2.00 8.96
C MET A 248 4.68 -1.82 9.01
N MET A 249 4.01 -2.26 7.96
CA MET A 249 2.55 -2.26 7.89
C MET A 249 2.04 -3.63 8.30
N VAL A 250 1.08 -3.67 9.21
CA VAL A 250 0.34 -4.88 9.57
C VAL A 250 -1.13 -4.59 9.41
N ASP A 251 -1.79 -5.35 8.53
CA ASP A 251 -3.19 -5.14 8.18
C ASP A 251 -4.12 -5.56 9.34
N GLY A 252 -5.18 -4.79 9.59
CA GLY A 252 -6.27 -5.16 10.49
C GLY A 252 -5.97 -5.12 11.99
N VAL A 253 -4.84 -4.57 12.45
CA VAL A 253 -4.49 -4.52 13.87
C VAL A 253 -4.88 -3.20 14.54
N GLY A 254 -5.86 -3.26 15.44
CA GLY A 254 -6.27 -2.12 16.26
C GLY A 254 -5.22 -1.74 17.32
N GLY A 255 -4.98 -0.43 17.49
CA GLY A 255 -3.96 0.11 18.39
C GLY A 255 -4.25 -0.15 19.88
N GLN A 256 -5.48 0.15 20.34
CA GLN A 256 -5.88 -0.16 21.71
C GLN A 256 -5.89 -1.67 21.96
N TYR A 257 -6.41 -2.45 21.01
CA TYR A 257 -6.44 -3.91 21.10
C TYR A 257 -5.04 -4.48 21.33
N LEU A 258 -4.05 -4.09 20.53
CA LEU A 258 -2.67 -4.54 20.73
C LEU A 258 -2.10 -4.04 22.07
N SER A 259 -2.34 -2.79 22.45
CA SER A 259 -1.89 -2.26 23.74
C SER A 259 -2.42 -3.06 24.94
N GLU A 260 -3.68 -3.48 24.89
CA GLU A 260 -4.29 -4.32 25.93
C GLU A 260 -3.65 -5.70 25.98
N LEU A 261 -3.45 -6.36 24.83
CA LEU A 261 -2.76 -7.64 24.74
C LEU A 261 -1.35 -7.57 25.32
N LEU A 262 -0.58 -6.54 24.96
CA LEU A 262 0.78 -6.33 25.48
C LEU A 262 0.78 -6.08 26.99
N SER A 263 -0.29 -5.55 27.58
CA SER A 263 -0.38 -5.35 29.03
C SER A 263 -0.60 -6.67 29.81
N GLN A 264 -1.17 -7.69 29.17
CA GLN A 264 -1.64 -8.92 29.81
C GLN A 264 -0.77 -10.15 29.48
N SER A 265 -0.05 -10.12 28.36
CA SER A 265 0.58 -11.31 27.77
C SER A 265 2.09 -11.20 27.62
N MET A 266 2.79 -12.32 27.83
CA MET A 266 4.22 -12.48 27.54
C MET A 266 4.48 -13.06 26.13
N LEU A 267 3.44 -13.30 25.33
CA LEU A 267 3.56 -13.96 24.01
C LEU A 267 4.24 -13.11 22.94
N TYR A 268 4.35 -11.79 23.14
CA TYR A 268 4.87 -10.84 22.15
C TYR A 268 6.05 -10.02 22.74
N PRO A 269 7.19 -10.67 23.04
CA PRO A 269 8.28 -10.03 23.75
C PRO A 269 8.87 -8.83 22.99
N THR A 270 8.90 -8.88 21.66
CA THR A 270 9.47 -7.81 20.84
C THR A 270 8.56 -6.58 20.82
N LEU A 271 7.28 -6.78 20.51
CA LEU A 271 6.27 -5.73 20.50
C LEU A 271 6.10 -5.12 21.91
N LYS A 272 6.23 -5.93 22.96
CA LYS A 272 6.24 -5.44 24.35
C LYS A 272 7.43 -4.53 24.63
N ALA A 273 8.63 -4.91 24.19
CA ALA A 273 9.82 -4.08 24.33
C ALA A 273 9.67 -2.75 23.55
N ILE A 274 9.18 -2.82 22.30
CA ILE A 274 8.90 -1.64 21.47
C ILE A 274 7.91 -0.71 22.18
N SER A 275 6.81 -1.24 22.73
CA SER A 275 5.80 -0.44 23.43
C SER A 275 6.39 0.40 24.58
N ASN A 276 7.44 -0.08 25.26
CA ASN A 276 8.11 0.66 26.34
C ASN A 276 9.13 1.70 25.85
N GLU A 277 9.69 1.51 24.64
CA GLU A 277 10.79 2.33 24.10
C GLU A 277 10.35 3.21 22.91
N SER A 278 9.05 3.37 22.70
CA SER A 278 8.46 4.03 21.54
C SER A 278 7.68 5.30 21.87
N VAL A 279 7.36 6.06 20.83
CA VAL A 279 6.26 7.03 20.84
C VAL A 279 5.03 6.34 20.27
N TRP A 280 4.00 6.19 21.11
CA TRP A 280 2.75 5.55 20.74
C TRP A 280 1.65 6.58 20.47
N VAL A 281 1.06 6.55 19.28
CA VAL A 281 -0.15 7.33 18.99
C VAL A 281 -1.33 6.58 19.60
N GLN A 282 -1.90 7.12 20.67
CA GLN A 282 -2.92 6.42 21.47
C GLN A 282 -4.20 6.16 20.67
N LYS A 283 -4.54 7.09 19.77
CA LYS A 283 -5.65 6.97 18.81
C LYS A 283 -5.13 7.30 17.41
N SER A 284 -4.79 6.28 16.63
CA SER A 284 -4.45 6.46 15.21
C SER A 284 -5.71 6.27 14.38
N VAL A 285 -6.17 7.32 13.74
CA VAL A 285 -7.44 7.32 13.03
C VAL A 285 -7.26 6.83 11.60
N SER A 286 -8.02 5.79 11.27
CA SER A 286 -8.17 5.24 9.92
C SER A 286 -9.27 5.99 9.17
N SER A 287 -9.12 6.18 7.87
CA SER A 287 -10.12 6.88 7.05
C SER A 287 -11.37 6.03 6.80
N THR A 288 -12.53 6.67 6.61
CA THR A 288 -13.83 5.99 6.44
C THR A 288 -14.24 5.85 4.96
N PRO A 289 -14.62 4.66 4.47
CA PRO A 289 -14.72 3.40 5.22
C PRO A 289 -13.35 2.83 5.60
N THR A 290 -13.28 2.21 6.79
CA THR A 290 -12.05 1.61 7.35
C THR A 290 -11.71 0.29 6.64
N ILE A 291 -11.29 0.40 5.38
CA ILE A 291 -10.99 -0.73 4.48
C ILE A 291 -9.58 -0.61 3.92
N SER A 292 -8.97 -1.76 3.59
CA SER A 292 -7.56 -1.81 3.20
C SER A 292 -7.27 -1.10 1.88
N THR A 293 -8.07 -1.29 0.84
CA THR A 293 -7.84 -0.65 -0.48
C THR A 293 -7.80 0.88 -0.42
N ARG A 294 -8.57 1.48 0.50
CA ARG A 294 -8.57 2.92 0.75
C ARG A 294 -7.39 3.32 1.64
N ASN A 295 -7.25 2.69 2.80
CA ASN A 295 -6.31 3.12 3.82
C ASN A 295 -4.86 2.77 3.48
N ILE A 296 -4.59 1.63 2.85
CA ILE A 296 -3.25 1.31 2.33
C ILE A 296 -2.82 2.34 1.30
N ALA A 297 -3.70 2.75 0.38
CA ALA A 297 -3.37 3.81 -0.58
C ALA A 297 -2.98 5.13 0.12
N ILE A 298 -3.68 5.51 1.19
CA ILE A 298 -3.33 6.68 2.02
C ILE A 298 -1.98 6.47 2.71
N LEU A 299 -1.74 5.30 3.31
CA LEU A 299 -0.53 4.99 4.06
C LEU A 299 0.72 4.87 3.17
N GLU A 300 0.57 4.45 1.91
CA GLU A 300 1.67 4.27 0.95
C GLU A 300 1.89 5.48 0.02
N THR A 301 1.11 6.56 0.19
CA THR A 301 1.27 7.83 -0.56
C THR A 301 1.37 9.07 0.35
N GLY A 302 0.72 9.05 1.52
CA GLY A 302 0.51 10.21 2.38
C GLY A 302 -0.48 11.23 1.79
N VAL A 303 -1.38 10.77 0.92
CA VAL A 303 -2.37 11.58 0.20
C VAL A 303 -3.78 11.09 0.54
N MET A 304 -4.76 11.99 0.61
CA MET A 304 -6.16 11.68 0.86
C MET A 304 -6.86 11.09 -0.37
N VAL A 305 -8.06 10.55 -0.18
CA VAL A 305 -8.88 9.98 -1.27
C VAL A 305 -9.22 11.00 -2.34
N SER A 306 -9.37 12.25 -1.96
CA SER A 306 -9.78 13.35 -2.82
C SER A 306 -9.01 14.59 -2.42
N ASP A 307 -8.72 15.44 -3.40
CA ASP A 307 -8.15 16.76 -3.15
C ASP A 307 -9.31 17.76 -2.93
N PRO A 308 -9.66 18.12 -1.68
CA PRO A 308 -10.83 18.95 -1.37
C PRO A 308 -10.66 20.40 -1.87
N GLU A 309 -9.42 20.82 -2.09
CA GLU A 309 -9.08 22.10 -2.71
C GLU A 309 -8.16 21.75 -3.86
N PHE A 310 -8.61 21.81 -5.12
CA PHE A 310 -7.74 21.72 -6.31
C PHE A 310 -6.51 22.64 -6.15
N LYS A 311 -5.48 22.19 -5.42
CA LYS A 311 -4.50 23.07 -4.80
C LYS A 311 -3.55 23.38 -5.92
N LYS A 312 -3.81 24.52 -6.58
CA LYS A 312 -2.97 25.05 -7.65
C LYS A 312 -2.94 24.16 -8.91
N GLY A 313 -4.07 23.55 -9.28
CA GLY A 313 -4.23 22.92 -10.60
C GLY A 313 -3.48 21.60 -10.82
N VAL A 314 -2.93 20.98 -9.76
CA VAL A 314 -2.30 19.66 -9.83
C VAL A 314 -3.22 18.66 -9.14
N LYS A 315 -3.59 17.59 -9.84
CA LYS A 315 -4.32 16.48 -9.22
C LYS A 315 -3.39 15.77 -8.23
N ASN A 316 -3.76 15.68 -6.97
CA ASN A 316 -3.05 14.88 -5.96
C ASN A 316 -4.07 14.17 -5.07
N SER A 317 -4.46 12.96 -5.45
CA SER A 317 -5.51 12.19 -4.77
C SER A 317 -5.29 10.71 -5.04
N THR A 318 -5.63 9.84 -4.09
CA THR A 318 -5.59 8.39 -4.33
C THR A 318 -6.77 7.93 -5.21
N GLY A 319 -7.88 8.66 -5.21
CA GLY A 319 -9.04 8.40 -6.06
C GLY A 319 -9.83 7.14 -5.70
N ILE A 320 -9.50 6.46 -4.60
CA ILE A 320 -10.14 5.20 -4.18
C ILE A 320 -11.12 5.49 -3.02
N PRO A 321 -12.43 5.69 -3.30
CA PRO A 321 -13.40 5.91 -2.22
C PRO A 321 -13.70 4.65 -1.44
N ASN A 322 -13.66 3.50 -2.12
CA ASN A 322 -14.24 2.26 -1.63
C ASN A 322 -13.67 1.03 -2.36
N PHE A 323 -13.93 -0.17 -1.82
CA PHE A 323 -13.53 -1.48 -2.36
C PHE A 323 -14.24 -1.83 -3.68
N THR A 324 -15.47 -1.33 -3.80
CA THR A 324 -16.33 -1.45 -4.98
C THR A 324 -16.92 -0.08 -5.27
N TYR A 325 -16.96 0.34 -6.53
CA TYR A 325 -17.61 1.59 -6.92
C TYR A 325 -17.98 1.63 -8.41
N VAL A 326 -18.81 2.60 -8.81
CA VAL A 326 -19.17 2.87 -10.20
C VAL A 326 -18.46 4.13 -10.68
N ASP A 327 -17.71 4.04 -11.78
CA ASP A 327 -17.25 5.21 -12.53
C ASP A 327 -18.34 5.63 -13.51
N ARG A 328 -19.12 6.64 -13.11
CA ARG A 328 -20.25 7.10 -13.90
C ARG A 328 -19.88 7.87 -15.16
N LYS A 329 -18.64 8.33 -15.29
CA LYS A 329 -18.17 9.01 -16.52
C LYS A 329 -17.73 7.99 -17.56
N LYS A 330 -17.07 6.93 -17.11
CA LYS A 330 -16.64 5.81 -17.96
C LYS A 330 -17.75 4.77 -18.19
N GLN A 331 -18.84 4.83 -17.43
CA GLN A 331 -19.90 3.80 -17.40
C GLN A 331 -19.36 2.42 -17.03
N GLU A 332 -18.32 2.41 -16.22
CA GLU A 332 -17.64 1.21 -15.73
C GLU A 332 -17.90 1.04 -14.24
N TRP A 333 -17.65 -0.16 -13.75
CA TRP A 333 -17.63 -0.44 -12.32
C TRP A 333 -16.31 -1.09 -11.96
N MET A 334 -15.91 -0.93 -10.71
CA MET A 334 -14.63 -1.33 -10.17
C MET A 334 -14.88 -2.29 -9.01
N TYR A 335 -14.15 -3.41 -9.00
CA TYR A 335 -14.16 -4.34 -7.88
C TYR A 335 -12.75 -4.89 -7.62
N PHE A 336 -12.20 -4.60 -6.44
CA PHE A 336 -10.82 -4.97 -6.10
C PHE A 336 -10.58 -6.48 -6.08
N TRP A 337 -11.46 -7.27 -5.44
CA TRP A 337 -11.38 -8.74 -5.40
C TRP A 337 -11.85 -9.39 -6.72
N GLY A 338 -11.73 -8.66 -7.83
CA GLY A 338 -12.00 -9.13 -9.18
C GLY A 338 -10.83 -8.78 -10.11
N ARG A 339 -11.12 -8.68 -11.41
CA ARG A 339 -10.12 -8.33 -12.43
C ARG A 339 -9.39 -7.02 -12.14
N ASP A 340 -10.03 -6.08 -11.45
CA ASP A 340 -9.51 -4.72 -11.33
C ASP A 340 -8.49 -4.52 -10.21
N GLY A 341 -8.28 -5.50 -9.32
CA GLY A 341 -7.29 -5.40 -8.24
C GLY A 341 -5.86 -5.14 -8.76
N ILE A 342 -5.53 -5.63 -9.96
CA ILE A 342 -4.23 -5.37 -10.61
C ILE A 342 -4.07 -3.91 -11.07
N ARG A 343 -5.18 -3.18 -11.25
CA ARG A 343 -5.20 -1.80 -11.76
C ARG A 343 -5.11 -0.75 -10.67
N LEU A 344 -5.10 -1.12 -9.39
CA LEU A 344 -5.08 -0.14 -8.29
C LEU A 344 -3.95 0.89 -8.44
N ARG A 345 -2.75 0.43 -8.79
CA ARG A 345 -1.59 1.30 -9.00
C ARG A 345 -1.83 2.31 -10.12
N GLU A 346 -2.37 1.86 -11.25
CA GLU A 346 -2.73 2.72 -12.38
C GLU A 346 -3.77 3.77 -11.98
N LEU A 347 -4.78 3.37 -11.21
CA LEU A 347 -5.88 4.25 -10.80
C LEU A 347 -5.41 5.35 -9.84
N VAL A 348 -4.57 5.01 -8.86
CA VAL A 348 -3.94 5.99 -7.96
C VAL A 348 -3.07 6.98 -8.76
N LYS A 349 -2.32 6.48 -9.74
CA LYS A 349 -1.50 7.30 -10.63
C LYS A 349 -2.34 8.20 -11.56
N GLU A 350 -3.44 7.69 -12.12
CA GLU A 350 -4.42 8.46 -12.90
C GLU A 350 -5.06 9.59 -12.07
N ALA A 351 -5.26 9.34 -10.78
CA ALA A 351 -5.76 10.32 -9.81
C ALA A 351 -4.67 11.32 -9.35
N GLY A 352 -3.41 11.08 -9.69
CA GLY A 352 -2.29 12.01 -9.55
C GLY A 352 -1.47 11.86 -8.28
N ALA A 353 -1.85 10.95 -7.37
CA ALA A 353 -1.03 10.64 -6.20
C ALA A 353 0.27 9.93 -6.61
N LYS A 354 1.36 10.35 -5.98
CA LYS A 354 2.66 9.69 -6.08
C LYS A 354 2.85 8.70 -4.95
N THR A 355 3.42 7.55 -5.25
CA THR A 355 3.84 6.60 -4.21
C THR A 355 4.93 7.21 -3.32
N LEU A 356 5.10 6.68 -2.12
CA LEU A 356 6.25 7.02 -1.26
C LEU A 356 7.59 6.86 -1.99
N PHE A 357 7.71 5.84 -2.83
CA PHE A 357 8.94 5.51 -3.55
C PHE A 357 9.24 6.53 -4.65
N GLU A 358 8.23 6.98 -5.41
CA GLU A 358 8.37 8.07 -6.38
C GLU A 358 8.78 9.39 -5.70
N GLN A 359 8.37 9.61 -4.45
CA GLN A 359 8.77 10.78 -3.67
C GLN A 359 10.16 10.63 -3.05
N LEU A 360 10.69 9.40 -3.01
CA LEU A 360 12.00 9.03 -2.46
C LEU A 360 12.97 8.58 -3.55
N GLU A 361 12.74 8.93 -4.82
CA GLU A 361 13.57 8.55 -5.99
C GLU A 361 15.10 8.69 -5.79
N PRO A 362 15.63 9.68 -5.03
CA PRO A 362 17.08 9.77 -4.80
C PRO A 362 17.62 8.72 -3.80
N TYR A 363 16.76 8.08 -3.01
CA TYR A 363 17.10 7.15 -1.94
C TYR A 363 17.04 5.70 -2.40
N HIS A 364 17.89 4.84 -1.83
CA HIS A 364 17.79 3.41 -2.10
C HIS A 364 16.57 2.82 -1.38
N THR A 365 15.57 2.36 -2.11
CA THR A 365 14.28 1.95 -1.53
C THR A 365 13.92 0.50 -1.82
N VAL A 366 13.34 -0.19 -0.82
CA VAL A 366 12.88 -1.58 -0.96
C VAL A 366 11.43 -1.69 -0.51
N SER A 367 10.60 -2.33 -1.34
CA SER A 367 9.24 -2.72 -1.02
C SER A 367 9.16 -4.23 -0.76
N PHE A 368 8.44 -4.63 0.28
CA PHE A 368 8.11 -6.02 0.50
C PHE A 368 6.60 -6.16 0.69
N MET A 369 5.95 -6.81 -0.28
CA MET A 369 4.51 -7.05 -0.34
C MET A 369 3.62 -5.78 -0.34
N ALA A 370 4.18 -4.58 -0.52
CA ALA A 370 3.37 -3.36 -0.63
C ALA A 370 2.56 -3.34 -1.93
N GLN A 371 1.44 -2.61 -1.94
CA GLN A 371 0.54 -2.58 -3.11
C GLN A 371 0.86 -1.43 -4.07
N PHE A 372 1.36 -0.30 -3.55
CA PHE A 372 1.67 0.93 -4.26
C PHE A 372 3.18 1.18 -4.24
N ASP A 373 3.92 0.24 -4.81
CA ASP A 373 5.39 0.22 -4.78
C ASP A 373 6.07 0.61 -6.10
N THR A 374 5.35 1.34 -6.96
CA THR A 374 5.92 1.85 -8.20
C THR A 374 7.12 2.75 -7.87
N ALA A 375 8.23 2.54 -8.60
CA ALA A 375 9.53 3.20 -8.39
C ALA A 375 10.33 2.74 -7.15
N ALA A 376 9.93 1.68 -6.45
CA ALA A 376 10.84 1.02 -5.50
C ALA A 376 12.04 0.43 -6.26
N ASP A 377 13.26 0.62 -5.76
CA ASP A 377 14.44 0.06 -6.44
C ASP A 377 14.38 -1.46 -6.48
N ASP A 378 13.94 -2.08 -5.40
CA ASP A 378 13.72 -3.52 -5.36
C ASP A 378 12.43 -3.83 -4.63
N ARG A 379 11.72 -4.83 -5.12
CA ARG A 379 10.41 -5.19 -4.58
C ARG A 379 10.10 -6.66 -4.64
N PHE A 380 9.21 -7.06 -3.75
CA PHE A 380 8.57 -8.37 -3.78
C PHE A 380 7.06 -8.16 -3.88
N SER A 381 6.48 -8.53 -5.02
CA SER A 381 5.08 -8.23 -5.36
C SER A 381 4.09 -8.75 -4.30
N TYR A 382 3.16 -7.89 -3.88
CA TYR A 382 2.01 -8.24 -3.02
C TYR A 382 1.28 -9.49 -3.53
N LEU A 383 0.87 -9.48 -4.79
CA LEU A 383 0.06 -10.53 -5.39
C LEU A 383 0.81 -11.87 -5.50
N LEU A 384 2.13 -11.81 -5.72
CA LEU A 384 2.96 -13.01 -5.64
C LEU A 384 3.07 -13.53 -4.20
N GLY A 385 3.21 -12.63 -3.22
CA GLY A 385 3.19 -12.97 -1.81
C GLY A 385 1.89 -13.67 -1.41
N GLU A 386 0.75 -13.13 -1.84
CA GLU A 386 -0.57 -13.75 -1.65
C GLU A 386 -0.61 -15.19 -2.17
N VAL A 387 -0.20 -15.39 -3.42
CA VAL A 387 -0.13 -16.74 -4.03
C VAL A 387 0.80 -17.67 -3.25
N MET A 388 2.01 -17.22 -2.91
CA MET A 388 2.99 -18.02 -2.18
C MET A 388 2.50 -18.42 -0.79
N MET A 389 1.66 -17.60 -0.18
CA MET A 389 1.16 -17.87 1.15
C MET A 389 -0.04 -18.81 1.15
N GLN A 390 -0.90 -18.71 0.13
CA GLN A 390 -1.91 -19.74 -0.17
C GLN A 390 -1.26 -21.11 -0.42
N ILE A 391 -0.01 -21.12 -0.91
CA ILE A 391 0.82 -22.32 -1.05
C ILE A 391 1.39 -22.78 0.30
N LYS A 392 1.93 -21.87 1.10
CA LYS A 392 2.41 -22.17 2.46
C LYS A 392 2.40 -20.90 3.33
N PRO A 393 1.68 -20.90 4.46
CA PRO A 393 1.74 -19.82 5.43
C PRO A 393 3.19 -19.46 5.83
N GLY A 394 3.52 -18.18 5.79
CA GLY A 394 4.84 -17.64 6.17
C GLY A 394 5.96 -17.78 5.13
N LEU A 395 5.70 -18.35 3.94
CA LEU A 395 6.72 -18.53 2.91
C LEU A 395 7.20 -17.19 2.32
N SER A 396 6.27 -16.28 2.02
CA SER A 396 6.58 -14.94 1.54
C SER A 396 7.52 -14.21 2.51
N GLU A 397 7.14 -14.14 3.78
CA GLU A 397 7.89 -13.45 4.83
C GLU A 397 9.27 -14.07 5.03
N ALA A 398 9.38 -15.40 4.94
CA ALA A 398 10.67 -16.07 4.99
C ALA A 398 11.59 -15.67 3.81
N ILE A 399 11.04 -15.50 2.60
CA ILE A 399 11.79 -15.02 1.43
C ILE A 399 12.24 -13.57 1.64
N GLY A 400 11.34 -12.69 2.09
CA GLY A 400 11.65 -11.30 2.38
C GLY A 400 12.74 -11.15 3.44
N LEU A 401 12.65 -11.90 4.53
CA LEU A 401 13.64 -11.91 5.61
C LEU A 401 14.99 -12.46 5.14
N ALA A 402 14.99 -13.53 4.33
CA ALA A 402 16.22 -14.06 3.75
C ALA A 402 16.91 -13.04 2.84
N HIS A 403 16.13 -12.32 2.04
CA HIS A 403 16.62 -11.24 1.19
C HIS A 403 17.20 -10.08 2.00
N LEU A 404 16.48 -9.62 3.02
CA LEU A 404 16.95 -8.55 3.90
C LEU A 404 18.21 -8.98 4.69
N LYS A 405 18.31 -10.27 5.06
CA LYS A 405 19.51 -10.82 5.69
C LYS A 405 20.72 -10.78 4.78
N HIS A 406 20.56 -11.10 3.49
CA HIS A 406 21.63 -10.96 2.51
C HIS A 406 22.08 -9.50 2.41
N ARG A 407 21.13 -8.56 2.28
CA ARG A 407 21.39 -7.12 2.26
C ARG A 407 22.13 -6.61 3.51
N ALA A 408 21.80 -7.15 4.69
CA ALA A 408 22.48 -6.85 5.94
C ALA A 408 23.96 -7.25 5.91
N GLN A 409 24.28 -8.43 5.35
CA GLN A 409 25.65 -8.90 5.21
C GLN A 409 26.45 -8.01 4.25
N VAL A 410 25.86 -7.65 3.10
CA VAL A 410 26.48 -6.75 2.13
C VAL A 410 26.72 -5.37 2.76
N GLU A 411 25.78 -4.83 3.54
CA GLU A 411 25.93 -3.55 4.21
C GLU A 411 27.09 -3.52 5.23
N ILE A 412 27.36 -4.63 5.92
CA ILE A 412 28.52 -4.74 6.82
C ILE A 412 29.82 -4.58 6.03
N GLU A 413 29.94 -5.26 4.89
CA GLU A 413 31.11 -5.18 4.01
C GLU A 413 31.24 -3.79 3.40
N LEU A 414 30.14 -3.22 2.89
CA LEU A 414 30.10 -1.85 2.36
C LEU A 414 30.55 -0.84 3.42
N ASN A 415 30.06 -0.95 4.65
CA ASN A 415 30.45 -0.05 5.74
C ASN A 415 31.93 -0.18 6.10
N HIS A 416 32.50 -1.38 6.02
CA HIS A 416 33.94 -1.56 6.17
C HIS A 416 34.72 -0.84 5.05
N LYS A 417 34.31 -1.05 3.79
CA LYS A 417 34.94 -0.41 2.61
C LYS A 417 34.81 1.12 2.64
N ARG A 418 33.61 1.65 2.93
CA ARG A 418 33.33 3.08 3.08
C ARG A 418 34.22 3.73 4.15
N LYS A 419 34.34 3.12 5.33
CA LYS A 419 35.21 3.63 6.42
C LYS A 419 36.68 3.63 6.02
N LYS A 420 37.15 2.54 5.41
CA LYS A 420 38.53 2.41 4.93
C LYS A 420 38.85 3.49 3.88
N LEU A 421 37.94 3.69 2.92
CA LEU A 421 38.07 4.70 1.88
C LEU A 421 38.04 6.11 2.47
N ALA A 422 37.06 6.44 3.31
CA ALA A 422 36.98 7.75 3.96
C ALA A 422 38.25 8.09 4.76
N HIS A 423 38.74 7.15 5.57
CA HIS A 423 39.96 7.34 6.36
C HIS A 423 41.21 7.49 5.47
N TYR A 424 41.29 6.70 4.39
CA TYR A 424 42.37 6.81 3.41
C TYR A 424 42.38 8.19 2.74
N LEU A 425 41.22 8.67 2.28
CA LEU A 425 41.11 9.95 1.59
C LEU A 425 41.40 11.13 2.54
N GLU A 426 40.92 11.10 3.78
CA GLU A 426 41.24 12.11 4.81
C GLU A 426 42.75 12.24 5.05
N ARG A 427 43.43 11.11 5.33
CA ARG A 427 44.86 11.08 5.60
C ARG A 427 45.70 11.64 4.44
N ASN A 428 45.21 11.47 3.21
CA ASN A 428 45.88 11.94 2.01
C ASN A 428 45.57 13.39 1.67
N ALA A 429 44.39 13.91 2.04
CA ALA A 429 44.05 15.33 1.90
C ALA A 429 44.98 16.22 2.76
N GLU A 430 45.40 15.75 3.93
CA GLU A 430 46.24 16.50 4.88
C GLU A 430 47.74 16.59 4.53
N ARG A 431 48.24 15.76 3.59
CA ARG A 431 49.69 15.69 3.28
C ARG A 431 50.01 16.33 1.93
N TRP A 432 50.69 17.48 1.96
CA TRP A 432 51.13 18.20 0.75
C TRP A 432 51.96 17.33 -0.22
N ALA A 433 52.82 16.44 0.31
CA ALA A 433 53.66 15.54 -0.48
C ALA A 433 52.86 14.43 -1.18
N ASN A 434 51.69 14.06 -0.64
CA ASN A 434 50.84 13.04 -1.25
C ASN A 434 50.07 13.61 -2.44
N LYS A 435 49.73 14.92 -2.47
CA LYS A 435 49.17 15.58 -3.66
C LYS A 435 50.07 15.48 -4.91
N LEU A 436 51.39 15.29 -4.71
CA LEU A 436 52.40 15.16 -5.79
C LEU A 436 52.66 13.73 -6.25
N LEU A 437 52.38 12.72 -5.40
CA LEU A 437 52.56 11.28 -5.68
C LEU A 437 51.23 10.55 -5.91
N TRP A 438 50.16 11.33 -6.01
CA TRP A 438 48.79 10.88 -6.13
C TRP A 438 48.55 10.17 -7.46
N THR A 439 48.05 8.93 -7.43
CA THR A 439 47.49 8.27 -8.62
C THR A 439 45.99 8.15 -8.43
N GLU A 440 45.24 8.95 -9.20
CA GLU A 440 43.77 9.04 -9.14
C GLU A 440 43.07 7.66 -9.23
N ARG A 441 43.68 6.71 -9.95
CA ARG A 441 43.12 5.36 -10.20
C ARG A 441 42.81 4.52 -8.95
N HIS A 442 43.63 4.54 -7.89
CA HIS A 442 43.48 3.52 -6.83
C HIS A 442 42.24 3.71 -5.96
N TYR A 443 41.86 4.95 -5.64
CA TYR A 443 40.64 5.19 -4.85
C TYR A 443 39.39 5.14 -5.74
N GLU A 444 39.51 5.50 -7.02
CA GLU A 444 38.43 5.37 -7.99
C GLU A 444 38.01 3.91 -8.12
N ASP A 445 38.95 2.97 -8.17
CA ASP A 445 38.63 1.54 -8.24
C ASP A 445 37.84 1.07 -6.99
N ILE A 446 38.25 1.48 -5.79
CA ILE A 446 37.54 1.15 -4.53
C ILE A 446 36.17 1.84 -4.49
N ALA A 447 36.09 3.10 -4.92
CA ALA A 447 34.85 3.86 -4.97
C ALA A 447 33.87 3.24 -5.97
N ARG A 448 34.35 2.82 -7.15
CA ARG A 448 33.58 2.07 -8.16
C ARG A 448 33.09 0.74 -7.61
N GLU A 449 33.93 0.01 -6.89
CA GLU A 449 33.54 -1.25 -6.24
C GLU A 449 32.41 -1.04 -5.24
N ILE A 450 32.52 -0.03 -4.35
CA ILE A 450 31.46 0.31 -3.39
C ILE A 450 30.17 0.69 -4.12
N LEU A 451 30.24 1.60 -5.09
CA LEU A 451 29.06 2.04 -5.84
C LEU A 451 28.41 0.92 -6.66
N SER A 452 29.20 -0.05 -7.13
CA SER A 452 28.69 -1.18 -7.92
C SER A 452 27.87 -2.18 -7.11
N THR A 453 27.91 -2.10 -5.77
CA THR A 453 27.24 -3.03 -4.85
C THR A 453 26.42 -2.30 -3.78
N GLU A 454 26.31 -0.98 -3.85
CA GLU A 454 25.67 -0.16 -2.82
C GLU A 454 24.15 -0.38 -2.73
N ASP A 455 23.52 -0.64 -3.87
CA ASP A 455 22.11 -1.01 -4.04
C ASP A 455 21.81 -2.45 -3.60
N GLU A 456 22.83 -3.26 -3.31
CA GLU A 456 22.67 -4.58 -2.69
C GLU A 456 22.72 -4.51 -1.15
N GLY A 457 23.05 -3.36 -0.57
CA GLY A 457 23.07 -3.14 0.88
C GLY A 457 21.68 -2.98 1.51
N ILE A 458 21.65 -2.64 2.80
CA ILE A 458 20.42 -2.28 3.53
C ILE A 458 19.85 -0.98 2.93
N PRO A 459 18.54 -0.97 2.61
CA PRO A 459 17.90 0.20 2.02
C PRO A 459 17.91 1.43 2.93
N ASP A 460 17.75 2.59 2.31
CA ASP A 460 17.47 3.84 2.98
C ASP A 460 16.01 3.91 3.44
N PHE A 461 15.10 3.36 2.65
CA PHE A 461 13.69 3.17 3.01
C PHE A 461 13.25 1.72 2.76
N LEU A 462 12.72 1.06 3.80
CA LEU A 462 12.06 -0.25 3.68
C LEU A 462 10.58 -0.10 4.00
N LEU A 463 9.70 -0.53 3.08
CA LEU A 463 8.30 -0.78 3.39
C LEU A 463 8.08 -2.29 3.45
N TRP A 464 7.60 -2.78 4.59
CA TRP A 464 7.27 -4.18 4.81
C TRP A 464 5.80 -4.33 5.17
N TYR A 465 4.99 -4.92 4.29
CA TYR A 465 3.56 -5.12 4.51
C TYR A 465 3.22 -6.57 4.86
N ASN A 466 2.39 -6.75 5.89
CA ASN A 466 1.88 -8.04 6.36
C ASN A 466 0.33 -8.03 6.34
N PRO A 467 -0.32 -8.70 5.37
CA PRO A 467 -1.79 -8.78 5.27
C PRO A 467 -2.43 -9.81 6.19
N TRP A 468 -1.64 -10.59 6.92
CA TRP A 468 -2.11 -11.90 7.39
C TRP A 468 -2.88 -11.89 8.69
N VAL A 469 -2.59 -10.92 9.56
CA VAL A 469 -3.34 -10.78 10.80
C VAL A 469 -4.80 -10.48 10.45
N ASP A 470 -5.05 -9.52 9.56
CA ASP A 470 -6.38 -9.22 9.01
C ASP A 470 -7.07 -10.45 8.40
N HIS A 471 -6.43 -11.09 7.42
CA HIS A 471 -7.01 -12.25 6.72
C HIS A 471 -7.43 -13.37 7.69
N LYS A 472 -6.64 -13.59 8.74
CA LYS A 472 -6.91 -14.63 9.73
C LYS A 472 -7.90 -14.20 10.80
N THR A 473 -7.97 -12.91 11.09
CA THR A 473 -9.04 -12.35 11.90
C THR A 473 -10.37 -12.39 11.17
N HIS A 474 -10.43 -12.19 9.86
CA HIS A 474 -11.64 -12.50 9.09
C HIS A 474 -12.04 -13.96 9.28
N GLU A 475 -11.13 -14.90 9.07
CA GLU A 475 -11.41 -16.35 9.14
C GLU A 475 -11.88 -16.82 10.54
N PHE A 476 -11.22 -16.36 11.61
CA PHE A 476 -11.40 -16.91 12.96
C PHE A 476 -11.98 -15.94 13.99
N GLY A 477 -12.01 -14.65 13.71
CA GLY A 477 -12.42 -13.58 14.64
C GLY A 477 -11.25 -13.03 15.47
N THR A 478 -11.45 -11.82 16.01
CA THR A 478 -10.40 -10.98 16.62
C THR A 478 -9.73 -11.56 17.88
N HIS A 479 -10.42 -12.46 18.60
CA HIS A 479 -9.94 -13.04 19.87
C HIS A 479 -9.72 -14.56 19.78
N SER A 480 -9.64 -15.10 18.57
CA SER A 480 -9.34 -16.51 18.33
C SER A 480 -7.93 -16.90 18.77
N LYS A 481 -7.75 -18.16 19.18
CA LYS A 481 -6.42 -18.68 19.52
C LYS A 481 -5.49 -18.68 18.31
N GLU A 482 -6.03 -18.94 17.13
CA GLU A 482 -5.31 -18.94 15.87
C GLU A 482 -4.63 -17.58 15.65
N VAL A 483 -5.39 -16.47 15.79
CA VAL A 483 -4.83 -15.11 15.67
C VAL A 483 -3.84 -14.82 16.80
N LEU A 484 -4.24 -15.06 18.05
CA LEU A 484 -3.48 -14.65 19.24
C LEU A 484 -2.21 -15.47 19.49
N GLU A 485 -2.22 -16.77 19.20
CA GLU A 485 -1.16 -17.72 19.54
C GLU A 485 -0.34 -18.16 18.31
N THR A 486 -0.77 -17.85 17.08
CA THR A 486 -0.03 -18.21 15.84
C THR A 486 0.39 -17.00 15.01
N TYR A 487 -0.55 -16.16 14.56
CA TYR A 487 -0.25 -15.11 13.58
C TYR A 487 0.36 -13.85 14.20
N LEU A 488 -0.16 -13.37 15.34
CA LEU A 488 0.47 -12.26 16.06
C LEU A 488 1.86 -12.61 16.59
N PRO A 489 2.13 -13.80 17.18
CA PRO A 489 3.48 -14.18 17.56
C PRO A 489 4.43 -14.30 16.37
N LYS A 490 3.95 -14.77 15.21
CA LYS A 490 4.76 -14.79 13.98
C LYS A 490 5.11 -13.37 13.52
N PHE A 491 4.17 -12.43 13.57
CA PHE A 491 4.45 -11.03 13.29
C PHE A 491 5.48 -10.44 14.28
N ASP A 492 5.35 -10.71 15.57
CA ASP A 492 6.36 -10.33 16.59
C ASP A 492 7.77 -10.85 16.23
N GLN A 493 7.87 -12.12 15.82
CA GLN A 493 9.12 -12.75 15.40
C GLN A 493 9.71 -12.10 14.14
N ASP A 494 8.88 -11.73 13.17
CA ASP A 494 9.33 -11.08 11.93
C ASP A 494 9.86 -9.68 12.22
N VAL A 495 9.15 -8.89 13.04
CA VAL A 495 9.59 -7.58 13.54
C VAL A 495 10.93 -7.72 14.27
N SER A 496 11.06 -8.75 15.12
CA SER A 496 12.30 -9.03 15.87
C SER A 496 13.50 -9.28 14.95
N GLN A 497 13.29 -10.08 13.90
CA GLN A 497 14.32 -10.39 12.92
C GLN A 497 14.74 -9.16 12.12
N ILE A 498 13.78 -8.35 11.65
CA ILE A 498 14.09 -7.10 10.93
C ILE A 498 14.92 -6.18 11.81
N ILE A 499 14.51 -5.94 13.06
CA ILE A 499 15.26 -5.10 14.00
C ILE A 499 16.68 -5.63 14.22
N SER A 500 16.83 -6.95 14.38
CA SER A 500 18.13 -7.59 14.60
C SER A 500 19.07 -7.39 13.42
N LEU A 501 18.58 -7.53 12.18
CA LEU A 501 19.36 -7.28 10.96
C LEU A 501 19.86 -5.83 10.86
N TYR A 502 19.07 -4.85 11.30
CA TYR A 502 19.48 -3.45 11.35
C TYR A 502 20.51 -3.17 12.47
N LYS A 503 20.42 -3.89 13.60
CA LYS A 503 21.43 -3.84 14.67
C LYS A 503 22.75 -4.45 14.21
N GLU A 504 22.71 -5.65 13.63
CA GLU A 504 23.86 -6.40 13.14
C GLU A 504 24.61 -5.66 12.03
N SER A 505 23.88 -5.00 11.12
CA SER A 505 24.50 -4.17 10.07
C SER A 505 25.10 -2.85 10.58
N GLY A 506 24.90 -2.52 11.86
CA GLY A 506 25.46 -1.32 12.49
C GLY A 506 24.74 -0.04 12.14
N VAL A 507 23.46 -0.11 11.75
CA VAL A 507 22.70 1.02 11.21
C VAL A 507 21.45 1.37 12.04
N TYR A 508 21.13 0.56 13.05
CA TYR A 508 20.00 0.78 13.97
C TYR A 508 20.01 2.18 14.61
N SER A 509 21.18 2.70 14.99
CA SER A 509 21.32 4.00 15.66
C SER A 509 20.89 5.21 14.83
N LYS A 510 20.75 5.04 13.52
CA LYS A 510 20.36 6.07 12.55
C LYS A 510 19.07 5.73 11.81
N THR A 511 18.37 4.69 12.27
CA THR A 511 17.12 4.21 11.68
C THR A 511 15.92 4.65 12.52
N LEU A 512 14.92 5.27 11.89
CA LEU A 512 13.61 5.49 12.46
C LEU A 512 12.67 4.39 11.98
N PHE A 513 12.09 3.65 12.91
CA PHE A 513 11.11 2.62 12.62
C PHE A 513 9.70 3.14 12.90
N GLY A 514 8.75 2.75 12.05
CA GLY A 514 7.33 2.92 12.25
C GLY A 514 6.61 1.58 12.10
N ILE A 515 5.68 1.26 13.01
CA ILE A 515 4.68 0.21 12.80
C ILE A 515 3.32 0.90 12.65
N ILE A 516 2.57 0.56 11.61
CA ILE A 516 1.25 1.12 11.33
C ILE A 516 0.26 0.02 10.91
N SER A 517 -1.01 0.21 11.22
CA SER A 517 -2.13 -0.53 10.64
C SER A 517 -3.05 0.43 9.88
N ASP A 518 -3.69 -0.08 8.85
CA ASP A 518 -4.62 0.62 7.98
C ASP A 518 -6.03 0.69 8.58
N HIS A 519 -6.42 -0.29 9.38
CA HIS A 519 -7.62 -0.28 10.24
C HIS A 519 -7.48 -1.24 11.43
N GLY A 520 -8.50 -1.31 12.28
CA GLY A 520 -8.73 -2.42 13.19
C GLY A 520 -9.94 -3.26 12.76
N GLN A 521 -10.41 -4.16 13.63
CA GLN A 521 -11.51 -5.08 13.31
C GLN A 521 -12.42 -5.32 14.52
N VAL A 522 -13.65 -5.77 14.25
CA VAL A 522 -14.66 -6.19 15.24
C VAL A 522 -15.28 -7.52 14.81
N ASN A 523 -15.95 -8.20 15.74
CA ASN A 523 -16.62 -9.47 15.44
C ASN A 523 -18.09 -9.29 15.03
N VAL A 524 -18.53 -10.19 14.15
CA VAL A 524 -19.91 -10.44 13.76
C VAL A 524 -20.42 -11.67 14.51
N ASN A 525 -21.63 -11.61 15.04
CA ASN A 525 -22.25 -12.71 15.78
C ASN A 525 -22.84 -13.76 14.83
N LEU A 526 -22.01 -14.47 14.08
CA LEU A 526 -22.48 -15.43 13.09
C LEU A 526 -23.18 -16.66 13.71
N PRO A 527 -24.22 -17.22 13.04
CA PRO A 527 -24.82 -16.75 11.79
C PRO A 527 -25.86 -15.63 11.98
N GLU A 528 -26.36 -15.40 13.20
CA GLU A 528 -27.48 -14.47 13.50
C GLU A 528 -27.19 -12.99 13.18
N GLY A 529 -25.91 -12.63 13.17
CA GLY A 529 -25.41 -11.30 12.85
C GLY A 529 -25.33 -11.02 11.36
N ASN A 530 -25.44 -12.04 10.50
CA ASN A 530 -25.42 -11.87 9.05
C ASN A 530 -26.80 -11.43 8.53
N ILE A 531 -26.82 -10.35 7.77
CA ILE A 531 -28.03 -9.74 7.25
C ILE A 531 -27.94 -9.65 5.74
N ASN A 532 -28.82 -10.35 5.03
CA ASN A 532 -28.89 -10.29 3.57
C ASN A 532 -29.60 -9.00 3.13
N VAL A 533 -28.84 -8.06 2.55
CA VAL A 533 -29.35 -6.75 2.12
C VAL A 533 -30.21 -6.85 0.85
N GLU A 534 -29.92 -7.80 -0.04
CA GLU A 534 -30.72 -7.95 -1.26
C GLU A 534 -32.15 -8.34 -0.93
N ASP A 535 -32.33 -9.34 -0.07
CA ASP A 535 -33.62 -9.89 0.30
C ASP A 535 -34.43 -8.91 1.16
N ARG A 536 -33.76 -8.17 2.05
CA ARG A 536 -34.44 -7.27 2.99
C ARG A 536 -34.77 -5.91 2.41
N VAL A 537 -33.92 -5.36 1.56
CA VAL A 537 -34.05 -3.97 1.09
C VAL A 537 -34.29 -3.93 -0.42
N ILE A 538 -33.49 -4.61 -1.23
CA ILE A 538 -33.46 -4.35 -2.68
C ILE A 538 -34.60 -5.06 -3.42
N LYS A 539 -34.70 -6.38 -3.29
CA LYS A 539 -35.68 -7.22 -4.00
C LYS A 539 -37.14 -6.83 -3.72
N PRO A 540 -37.52 -6.39 -2.50
CA PRO A 540 -38.88 -5.89 -2.26
C PRO A 540 -39.22 -4.61 -3.01
N LEU A 541 -38.22 -3.81 -3.41
CA LEU A 541 -38.42 -2.49 -4.02
C LEU A 541 -38.29 -2.50 -5.54
N THR A 542 -37.46 -3.38 -6.10
CA THR A 542 -37.29 -3.46 -7.54
C THR A 542 -36.81 -4.84 -8.00
N SER A 543 -37.21 -5.22 -9.21
CA SER A 543 -36.67 -6.37 -9.93
C SER A 543 -35.45 -6.02 -10.81
N ARG A 544 -35.18 -4.74 -11.07
CA ARG A 544 -34.08 -4.26 -11.90
C ARG A 544 -32.89 -3.84 -11.05
N TRP A 545 -32.23 -4.81 -10.44
CA TRP A 545 -31.04 -4.57 -9.61
C TRP A 545 -29.85 -5.40 -10.09
N LYS A 546 -28.64 -4.96 -9.73
CA LYS A 546 -27.40 -5.66 -10.07
C LYS A 546 -26.37 -5.63 -8.96
N LYS A 547 -25.82 -6.80 -8.62
CA LYS A 547 -24.67 -6.94 -7.74
C LYS A 547 -23.37 -6.99 -8.53
N ILE A 548 -22.41 -6.12 -8.20
CA ILE A 548 -21.13 -6.03 -8.90
C ILE A 548 -19.94 -6.62 -8.13
N SER A 549 -20.11 -6.98 -6.85
CA SER A 549 -19.07 -7.62 -6.03
C SER A 549 -19.46 -9.05 -5.61
N SER A 550 -18.51 -9.80 -5.05
CA SER A 550 -18.85 -10.96 -4.20
C SER A 550 -19.21 -10.50 -2.78
N ASP A 551 -19.67 -11.46 -1.97
CA ASP A 551 -19.86 -11.29 -0.53
C ASP A 551 -18.54 -11.43 0.22
N GLU A 552 -18.49 -10.87 1.43
CA GLU A 552 -17.31 -10.94 2.28
C GLU A 552 -17.06 -12.40 2.72
N GLY A 553 -15.82 -12.87 2.52
CA GLY A 553 -15.44 -14.28 2.65
C GLY A 553 -15.82 -15.15 1.45
N GLY A 554 -16.47 -14.59 0.43
CA GLY A 554 -16.75 -15.26 -0.84
C GLY A 554 -15.54 -15.31 -1.78
N PRO A 555 -15.53 -16.21 -2.78
CA PRO A 555 -14.48 -16.25 -3.79
C PRO A 555 -14.48 -14.97 -4.67
N PRO A 556 -13.33 -14.62 -5.28
CA PRO A 556 -13.25 -13.50 -6.20
C PRO A 556 -14.28 -13.58 -7.33
N LYS A 557 -14.79 -12.42 -7.75
CA LYS A 557 -15.70 -12.30 -8.89
C LYS A 557 -14.90 -11.91 -10.13
N ILE A 558 -14.60 -12.88 -11.00
CA ILE A 558 -13.82 -12.67 -12.23
C ILE A 558 -14.78 -12.58 -13.41
N ASP A 559 -15.24 -11.36 -13.73
CA ASP A 559 -15.99 -11.11 -14.96
C ASP A 559 -15.00 -10.82 -16.10
N LEU A 560 -14.84 -11.76 -17.06
CA LEU A 560 -13.95 -11.58 -18.22
C LEU A 560 -14.34 -10.36 -19.08
N VAL A 561 -15.64 -10.16 -19.25
CA VAL A 561 -16.25 -8.98 -19.88
C VAL A 561 -17.12 -8.30 -18.83
N LYS A 562 -16.81 -7.05 -18.49
CA LYS A 562 -17.63 -6.28 -17.56
C LYS A 562 -19.03 -6.15 -18.15
N SER A 563 -19.99 -6.77 -17.48
CA SER A 563 -21.39 -6.62 -17.84
C SER A 563 -21.83 -5.17 -17.65
N SER A 564 -22.66 -4.67 -18.55
CA SER A 564 -23.20 -3.30 -18.47
C SER A 564 -23.95 -3.08 -17.17
N ILE A 565 -23.81 -1.89 -16.60
CA ILE A 565 -24.54 -1.41 -15.40
C ILE A 565 -25.66 -0.44 -15.75
N VAL A 566 -25.88 -0.20 -17.04
CA VAL A 566 -26.98 0.62 -17.58
C VAL A 566 -28.28 -0.18 -17.54
N GLY A 567 -29.40 0.48 -17.23
CA GLY A 567 -30.75 -0.13 -17.27
C GLY A 567 -31.19 -0.77 -15.95
N TYR A 568 -30.46 -0.51 -14.86
CA TYR A 568 -30.80 -0.94 -13.51
C TYR A 568 -31.25 0.24 -12.65
N ASP A 569 -32.22 0.00 -11.76
CA ASP A 569 -32.67 0.96 -10.75
C ASP A 569 -31.60 1.15 -9.67
N VAL A 570 -30.93 0.06 -9.31
CA VAL A 570 -29.86 0.04 -8.32
C VAL A 570 -28.74 -0.92 -8.72
N VAL A 571 -27.52 -0.42 -8.65
CA VAL A 571 -26.29 -1.20 -8.70
C VAL A 571 -25.69 -1.17 -7.30
N PHE A 572 -25.34 -2.30 -6.73
CA PHE A 572 -24.81 -2.34 -5.37
C PHE A 572 -23.64 -3.32 -5.24
N GLY A 573 -22.80 -3.10 -4.24
CA GLY A 573 -21.62 -3.91 -3.99
C GLY A 573 -21.13 -3.80 -2.56
N SER A 574 -20.50 -4.87 -2.09
CA SER A 574 -19.83 -4.92 -0.81
C SER A 574 -18.59 -4.04 -0.84
N THR A 575 -18.35 -3.37 0.28
CA THR A 575 -17.18 -2.53 0.52
C THR A 575 -16.10 -3.27 1.30
N ALA A 576 -16.21 -4.60 1.45
CA ALA A 576 -15.60 -5.39 2.52
C ALA A 576 -16.12 -4.98 3.92
N GLY A 577 -15.81 -5.77 4.96
CA GLY A 577 -16.22 -5.50 6.33
C GLY A 577 -17.73 -5.54 6.59
N GLY A 578 -18.50 -6.23 5.75
CA GLY A 578 -19.95 -6.30 5.87
C GLY A 578 -20.67 -4.96 5.69
N SER A 579 -20.05 -3.99 5.02
CA SER A 579 -20.65 -2.72 4.61
C SER A 579 -20.94 -2.73 3.10
N PHE A 580 -21.85 -1.85 2.64
CA PHE A 580 -22.29 -1.82 1.24
C PHE A 580 -22.43 -0.41 0.70
N VAL A 581 -22.21 -0.29 -0.61
CA VAL A 581 -22.48 0.90 -1.40
C VAL A 581 -23.58 0.61 -2.41
N MET A 582 -24.45 1.59 -2.64
CA MET A 582 -25.53 1.56 -3.63
C MET A 582 -25.44 2.76 -4.56
N ASP A 583 -25.53 2.51 -5.86
CA ASP A 583 -25.59 3.48 -6.92
C ASP A 583 -26.98 3.46 -7.57
N LEU A 584 -27.65 4.61 -7.48
CA LEU A 584 -28.97 4.87 -8.07
C LEU A 584 -28.85 5.93 -9.18
N PHE A 585 -29.78 5.94 -10.14
CA PHE A 585 -29.69 6.72 -11.38
C PHE A 585 -31.04 7.35 -11.73
N TYR A 586 -31.05 8.62 -12.12
CA TYR A 586 -32.32 9.27 -12.44
C TYR A 586 -33.06 8.62 -13.62
N ARG A 587 -34.39 8.53 -13.51
CA ARG A 587 -35.27 7.97 -14.54
C ARG A 587 -35.12 8.63 -15.90
N ASP A 588 -34.95 9.95 -15.91
CA ASP A 588 -34.82 10.80 -17.11
C ASP A 588 -33.45 10.65 -17.80
N ALA A 589 -32.53 9.87 -17.24
CA ALA A 589 -31.35 9.41 -17.96
C ALA A 589 -31.67 8.38 -19.06
N TYR A 590 -32.83 7.70 -18.95
CA TYR A 590 -33.19 6.54 -19.77
C TYR A 590 -34.45 6.74 -20.61
N ASP A 591 -34.56 6.03 -21.72
CA ASP A 591 -35.82 5.90 -22.47
C ASP A 591 -36.82 4.92 -21.79
N LYS A 592 -37.90 4.53 -22.48
CA LYS A 592 -38.91 3.60 -21.93
C LYS A 592 -38.41 2.16 -21.92
N GLU A 593 -37.50 1.85 -22.83
CA GLU A 593 -36.89 0.54 -23.02
C GLU A 593 -35.73 0.31 -22.04
N GLY A 594 -35.23 1.36 -21.39
CA GLY A 594 -34.15 1.33 -20.40
C GLY A 594 -32.77 1.61 -21.00
N ASN A 595 -32.70 2.10 -22.25
CA ASN A 595 -31.45 2.53 -22.86
C ASN A 595 -31.06 3.92 -22.35
N LEU A 596 -29.76 4.14 -22.20
CA LEU A 596 -29.23 5.43 -21.80
C LEU A 596 -29.37 6.44 -22.95
N VAL A 597 -30.11 7.53 -22.69
CA VAL A 597 -30.32 8.63 -23.66
C VAL A 597 -29.76 9.96 -23.17
N ASN A 598 -29.48 10.10 -21.88
CA ASN A 598 -28.85 11.29 -21.30
C ASN A 598 -27.69 10.90 -20.36
N PRO A 599 -26.47 10.75 -20.91
CA PRO A 599 -25.28 10.36 -20.14
C PRO A 599 -24.90 11.36 -19.04
N ASP A 600 -25.07 12.67 -19.29
CA ASP A 600 -24.76 13.71 -18.29
C ASP A 600 -25.66 13.57 -17.07
N ARG A 601 -26.95 13.29 -17.31
CA ARG A 601 -27.91 13.06 -16.23
C ARG A 601 -27.64 11.75 -15.47
N TRP A 602 -27.22 10.70 -16.15
CA TRP A 602 -26.83 9.43 -15.53
C TRP A 602 -25.63 9.58 -14.59
N ALA A 603 -24.71 10.49 -14.93
CA ALA A 603 -23.54 10.77 -14.13
C ALA A 603 -23.83 11.53 -12.82
N VAL A 604 -25.03 12.10 -12.66
CA VAL A 604 -25.42 12.82 -11.43
C VAL A 604 -25.95 11.84 -10.38
N HIS A 605 -25.46 11.95 -9.15
CA HIS A 605 -26.00 11.21 -8.01
C HIS A 605 -27.33 11.80 -7.52
N PRO A 606 -28.36 10.97 -7.27
CA PRO A 606 -29.54 11.38 -6.53
C PRO A 606 -29.19 11.90 -5.12
N THR A 607 -29.80 13.02 -4.72
CA THR A 607 -29.66 13.60 -3.37
C THR A 607 -30.66 12.98 -2.39
N TYR A 608 -30.47 13.25 -1.10
CA TYR A 608 -31.38 12.81 -0.03
C TYR A 608 -32.86 13.08 -0.34
N GLU A 609 -33.23 14.30 -0.74
CA GLU A 609 -34.62 14.67 -1.06
C GLU A 609 -35.19 13.85 -2.22
N VAL A 610 -34.38 13.56 -3.24
CA VAL A 610 -34.80 12.72 -4.37
C VAL A 610 -35.02 11.29 -3.90
N LEU A 611 -34.18 10.76 -3.01
CA LEU A 611 -34.26 9.38 -2.53
C LEU A 611 -35.49 9.11 -1.65
N ARG A 612 -36.12 10.16 -1.10
CA ARG A 612 -37.40 10.08 -0.36
C ARG A 612 -38.61 9.83 -1.26
N ASN A 613 -38.49 10.15 -2.55
CA ASN A 613 -39.56 9.96 -3.54
C ASN A 613 -38.97 9.54 -4.89
N TYR A 614 -38.10 8.53 -4.87
CA TYR A 614 -37.31 8.13 -6.02
C TYR A 614 -38.15 7.41 -7.05
N GLU A 615 -38.11 7.86 -8.30
CA GLU A 615 -38.82 7.23 -9.42
C GLU A 615 -37.98 6.09 -10.01
N LEU A 616 -38.50 4.85 -9.94
CA LEU A 616 -37.92 3.68 -10.59
C LEU A 616 -38.07 3.76 -12.11
N LEU A 617 -37.32 2.94 -12.85
CA LEU A 617 -37.46 2.75 -14.30
C LEU A 617 -38.88 2.35 -14.74
N SER A 618 -39.62 1.68 -13.86
CA SER A 618 -41.04 1.34 -14.04
C SER A 618 -41.99 2.54 -13.96
N GLY A 619 -41.54 3.67 -13.42
CA GLY A 619 -42.35 4.86 -13.08
C GLY A 619 -42.98 4.81 -11.68
N GLU A 620 -42.74 3.74 -10.90
CA GLU A 620 -43.17 3.66 -9.51
C GLU A 620 -42.25 4.50 -8.61
N HIS A 621 -42.82 5.12 -7.58
CA HIS A 621 -42.05 5.91 -6.61
C HIS A 621 -41.78 5.13 -5.32
N VAL A 622 -40.54 5.20 -4.84
CA VAL A 622 -40.06 4.51 -3.64
C VAL A 622 -39.30 5.48 -2.74
N ASP A 623 -39.52 5.36 -1.42
CA ASP A 623 -38.74 6.06 -0.40
C ASP A 623 -37.61 5.15 0.10
N TRP A 624 -36.44 5.23 -0.54
CA TRP A 624 -35.28 4.39 -0.18
C TRP A 624 -34.81 4.63 1.26
N ILE A 625 -34.89 5.88 1.74
CA ILE A 625 -34.47 6.25 3.08
C ILE A 625 -35.35 5.55 4.13
N ALA A 626 -36.67 5.61 3.94
CA ALA A 626 -37.64 4.95 4.82
C ALA A 626 -37.44 3.44 4.85
N GLN A 627 -37.24 2.84 3.67
CA GLN A 627 -37.09 1.40 3.52
C GLN A 627 -35.80 0.89 4.16
N ILE A 628 -34.66 1.52 3.89
CA ILE A 628 -33.39 1.17 4.54
C ILE A 628 -33.52 1.24 6.06
N LYS A 629 -34.06 2.35 6.58
CA LYS A 629 -34.20 2.57 8.03
C LYS A 629 -35.16 1.59 8.69
N THR A 630 -36.27 1.25 8.04
CA THR A 630 -37.28 0.33 8.58
C THR A 630 -36.83 -1.12 8.50
N GLN A 631 -36.35 -1.55 7.32
CA GLN A 631 -35.99 -2.96 7.08
C GLN A 631 -34.68 -3.36 7.77
N LEU A 632 -33.80 -2.40 8.05
CA LEU A 632 -32.53 -2.62 8.74
C LEU A 632 -32.49 -2.06 10.17
N LYS A 633 -33.63 -1.74 10.78
CA LYS A 633 -33.71 -1.08 12.12
C LYS A 633 -32.82 -1.71 13.19
N ASP A 634 -32.74 -3.04 13.24
CA ASP A 634 -31.97 -3.78 14.26
C ASP A 634 -30.54 -4.15 13.82
N SER A 635 -30.12 -3.64 12.65
CA SER A 635 -28.86 -4.03 12.00
C SER A 635 -28.06 -2.88 11.39
N LEU A 636 -28.68 -1.72 11.18
CA LEU A 636 -28.05 -0.53 10.65
C LEU A 636 -27.42 0.27 11.79
N ASP A 637 -26.13 0.60 11.66
CA ASP A 637 -25.52 1.61 12.52
C ASP A 637 -25.95 2.99 12.05
N TYR A 638 -25.64 3.28 10.78
CA TYR A 638 -26.07 4.47 10.06
C TYR A 638 -25.89 4.24 8.55
N CYS A 639 -26.54 5.07 7.74
CA CYS A 639 -26.21 5.25 6.34
C CYS A 639 -25.95 6.72 6.01
N LEU A 640 -25.16 6.93 4.97
CA LEU A 640 -24.72 8.26 4.51
C LEU A 640 -25.30 8.55 3.14
N VAL A 641 -25.76 9.77 2.92
CA VAL A 641 -26.37 10.22 1.66
C VAL A 641 -25.97 11.68 1.38
N ARG A 642 -25.78 12.03 0.10
CA ARG A 642 -25.46 13.40 -0.33
C ARG A 642 -26.67 14.32 -0.16
N GLU A 643 -26.44 15.53 0.33
CA GLU A 643 -27.46 16.60 0.38
C GLU A 643 -27.07 17.74 -0.57
N GLU A 644 -28.07 18.52 -1.00
CA GLU A 644 -27.90 19.58 -1.99
C GLU A 644 -27.19 20.80 -1.38
N VAL A 645 -25.94 21.04 -1.80
CA VAL A 645 -25.06 22.06 -1.22
C VAL A 645 -25.59 23.49 -1.44
N SER A 646 -26.25 23.73 -2.58
CA SER A 646 -26.71 25.07 -2.96
C SER A 646 -27.69 25.72 -1.96
N GLN A 647 -28.29 24.94 -1.07
CA GLN A 647 -29.23 25.41 -0.04
C GLN A 647 -28.55 26.03 1.19
N PHE A 648 -27.23 25.86 1.35
CA PHE A 648 -26.51 26.19 2.59
C PHE A 648 -25.67 27.47 2.52
N GLY A 649 -25.75 28.19 1.40
CA GLY A 649 -25.09 29.46 1.19
C GLY A 649 -23.69 29.35 0.56
N PRO A 650 -23.09 30.50 0.21
CA PRO A 650 -21.79 30.55 -0.47
C PRO A 650 -20.67 30.06 0.47
N GLY A 651 -19.74 29.27 -0.08
CA GLY A 651 -18.57 28.76 0.65
C GLY A 651 -18.77 27.42 1.35
N VAL A 652 -19.99 26.87 1.36
CA VAL A 652 -20.21 25.47 1.74
C VAL A 652 -19.78 24.59 0.57
N HIS A 653 -18.94 23.60 0.86
CA HIS A 653 -18.38 22.69 -0.15
C HIS A 653 -19.09 21.34 -0.16
N GLN A 654 -19.53 20.86 1.00
CA GLN A 654 -20.14 19.53 1.12
C GLN A 654 -21.16 19.49 2.25
N VAL A 655 -22.26 18.78 2.00
CA VAL A 655 -23.26 18.42 3.02
C VAL A 655 -23.55 16.93 2.93
N VAL A 656 -23.50 16.25 4.07
CA VAL A 656 -23.70 14.80 4.16
C VAL A 656 -24.77 14.52 5.20
N ARG A 657 -25.84 13.85 4.77
CA ARG A 657 -26.91 13.37 5.65
C ARG A 657 -26.50 12.05 6.28
N ILE A 658 -26.72 11.93 7.58
CA ILE A 658 -26.54 10.71 8.36
C ILE A 658 -27.93 10.24 8.79
N ILE A 659 -28.26 9.00 8.48
CA ILE A 659 -29.54 8.39 8.79
C ILE A 659 -29.28 7.15 9.63
N ALA A 660 -29.88 7.06 10.80
CA ALA A 660 -29.77 5.91 11.67
C ALA A 660 -31.15 5.51 12.21
N PRO A 661 -31.31 4.29 12.76
CA PRO A 661 -32.53 3.90 13.46
C PRO A 661 -32.90 4.86 14.61
N GLN A 662 -31.89 5.42 15.30
CA GLN A 662 -32.05 6.33 16.43
C GLN A 662 -32.19 7.82 16.07
N GLY A 663 -32.29 8.18 14.79
CA GLY A 663 -32.51 9.57 14.37
C GLY A 663 -31.81 9.95 13.07
N GLU A 664 -31.76 11.24 12.79
CA GLU A 664 -31.05 11.79 11.63
C GLU A 664 -30.19 12.99 12.03
N ALA A 665 -29.12 13.19 11.29
CA ALA A 665 -28.22 14.31 11.45
C ALA A 665 -27.62 14.72 10.10
N ARG A 666 -26.89 15.84 10.07
CA ARG A 666 -26.07 16.22 8.93
C ARG A 666 -24.74 16.81 9.36
N VAL A 667 -23.73 16.58 8.52
CA VAL A 667 -22.42 17.24 8.60
C VAL A 667 -22.32 18.24 7.46
N ILE A 668 -21.92 19.47 7.77
CA ILE A 668 -21.74 20.56 6.82
C ILE A 668 -20.27 20.99 6.88
N ARG A 669 -19.62 21.10 5.72
CA ARG A 669 -18.22 21.53 5.59
C ARG A 669 -18.09 22.78 4.71
N ALA A 670 -17.36 23.77 5.21
CA ALA A 670 -17.03 25.02 4.53
C ALA A 670 -15.53 25.34 4.73
N GLY A 671 -14.71 25.05 3.72
CA GLY A 671 -13.26 25.05 3.87
C GLY A 671 -12.80 24.08 4.97
N ASP A 672 -11.96 24.55 5.88
CA ASP A 672 -11.47 23.79 7.05
C ASP A 672 -12.41 23.82 8.26
N LEU A 673 -13.64 24.36 8.12
CA LEU A 673 -14.63 24.44 9.19
C LEU A 673 -15.78 23.45 8.96
N TYR A 674 -16.24 22.84 10.05
CA TYR A 674 -17.26 21.81 10.08
C TYR A 674 -18.33 22.14 11.11
N ARG A 675 -19.57 21.77 10.80
CA ARG A 675 -20.72 21.85 11.70
C ARG A 675 -21.53 20.56 11.64
N TYR A 676 -21.97 20.08 12.81
CA TYR A 676 -22.84 18.92 12.95
C TYR A 676 -24.19 19.34 13.53
N GLU A 677 -25.27 18.86 12.93
CA GLU A 677 -26.63 19.20 13.34
C GLU A 677 -27.48 17.93 13.48
N VAL A 678 -28.11 17.76 14.63
CA VAL A 678 -29.13 16.72 14.85
C VAL A 678 -30.48 17.23 14.36
N LEU A 679 -31.20 16.39 13.63
CA LEU A 679 -32.38 16.79 12.87
C LEU A 679 -33.63 16.03 13.31
N GLU A 680 -34.78 16.53 12.89
CA GLU A 680 -36.02 15.77 12.96
C GLU A 680 -35.94 14.54 12.04
N ASP A 681 -36.39 13.42 12.57
CA ASP A 681 -36.49 12.15 11.88
C ASP A 681 -37.54 12.23 10.76
N SER A 682 -37.16 11.85 9.54
CA SER A 682 -38.05 11.94 8.39
C SER A 682 -39.24 10.98 8.45
N LEU A 683 -39.21 9.95 9.31
CA LEU A 683 -40.32 9.02 9.51
C LEU A 683 -41.26 9.44 10.63
N THR A 684 -40.73 10.01 11.72
CA THR A 684 -41.52 10.32 12.91
C THR A 684 -41.88 11.80 13.04
N GLY A 685 -41.18 12.69 12.32
CA GLY A 685 -41.31 14.15 12.40
C GLY A 685 -40.84 14.70 13.74
N LYS A 686 -39.94 14.00 14.46
CA LYS A 686 -39.42 14.38 15.78
C LYS A 686 -37.92 14.14 15.85
N VAL A 687 -37.24 14.88 16.72
CA VAL A 687 -35.84 14.58 17.05
C VAL A 687 -35.81 13.33 17.94
N GLU A 688 -35.43 12.18 17.38
CA GLU A 688 -35.35 10.90 18.10
C GLU A 688 -34.05 10.74 18.91
N GLY A 689 -32.96 11.37 18.45
CA GLY A 689 -31.65 11.26 19.09
C GLY A 689 -30.49 11.64 18.16
N ASP A 690 -29.28 11.68 18.71
CA ASP A 690 -28.04 11.91 17.96
C ASP A 690 -27.56 10.58 17.32
N PRO A 691 -27.59 10.44 15.97
CA PRO A 691 -27.20 9.20 15.28
C PRO A 691 -25.82 8.68 15.65
N LEU A 692 -24.85 9.58 15.81
CA LEU A 692 -23.46 9.26 16.13
C LEU A 692 -23.19 9.28 17.65
N LYS A 693 -24.18 9.67 18.46
CA LYS A 693 -24.09 9.78 19.92
C LYS A 693 -22.95 10.68 20.40
N LEU A 694 -22.60 11.72 19.62
CA LEU A 694 -21.50 12.63 19.95
C LEU A 694 -21.85 13.47 21.18
N SER A 695 -23.08 13.95 21.23
CA SER A 695 -23.61 14.78 22.32
C SER A 695 -23.64 14.05 23.67
N GLU A 696 -23.77 12.72 23.65
CA GLU A 696 -23.80 11.88 24.85
C GLU A 696 -22.39 11.58 25.38
N GLN A 697 -21.39 11.57 24.50
CA GLN A 697 -20.02 11.14 24.82
C GLN A 697 -19.07 12.30 25.11
N SER A 698 -19.35 13.51 24.61
CA SER A 698 -18.54 14.70 24.84
C SER A 698 -19.39 15.92 25.17
N LYS A 699 -19.15 16.50 26.36
CA LYS A 699 -19.81 17.75 26.78
C LYS A 699 -19.47 18.93 25.88
N GLU A 700 -18.24 18.97 25.39
CA GLU A 700 -17.75 20.00 24.47
C GLU A 700 -18.52 19.93 23.15
N MET A 701 -18.56 18.75 22.52
CA MET A 701 -19.34 18.54 21.29
C MET A 701 -20.83 18.79 21.52
N ALA A 702 -21.40 18.37 22.65
CA ALA A 702 -22.79 18.65 22.98
C ALA A 702 -23.10 20.16 23.00
N SER A 703 -22.17 20.98 23.50
CA SER A 703 -22.29 22.45 23.44
C SER A 703 -22.28 22.94 21.99
N TRP A 704 -21.32 22.46 21.20
CA TRP A 704 -21.17 22.87 19.79
C TRP A 704 -22.40 22.54 18.96
N ILE A 705 -22.96 21.34 19.16
CA ILE A 705 -24.14 20.84 18.48
C ILE A 705 -25.38 21.66 18.88
N LYS A 706 -25.54 21.93 20.18
CA LYS A 706 -26.66 22.73 20.70
C LYS A 706 -26.62 24.18 20.20
N GLU A 707 -25.42 24.75 20.10
CA GLU A 707 -25.20 26.14 19.65
C GLU A 707 -25.19 26.26 18.12
N GLY A 708 -25.01 25.16 17.40
CA GLY A 708 -24.86 25.15 15.94
C GLY A 708 -23.57 25.84 15.50
N SER A 709 -22.48 25.69 16.28
CA SER A 709 -21.21 26.37 16.05
C SER A 709 -20.35 25.66 14.99
N TRP A 710 -19.49 26.45 14.34
CA TRP A 710 -18.48 25.97 13.39
C TRP A 710 -17.16 25.77 14.11
N HIS A 711 -16.51 24.63 13.86
CA HIS A 711 -15.19 24.31 14.42
C HIS A 711 -14.26 23.77 13.35
N SER A 712 -12.97 24.00 13.54
CA SER A 712 -11.92 23.55 12.64
C SER A 712 -11.71 22.04 12.67
N ASP A 713 -11.05 21.54 11.62
CA ASP A 713 -10.60 20.14 11.52
C ASP A 713 -9.85 19.68 12.79
N ALA A 714 -8.90 20.50 13.24
CA ALA A 714 -8.07 20.18 14.40
C ALA A 714 -8.87 20.16 15.71
N GLU A 715 -9.86 21.05 15.86
CA GLU A 715 -10.74 21.06 17.04
C GLU A 715 -11.61 19.80 17.10
N TRP A 716 -12.21 19.39 15.98
CA TRP A 716 -13.00 18.16 15.91
C TRP A 716 -12.16 16.91 16.15
N LEU A 717 -10.95 16.83 15.55
CA LEU A 717 -10.02 15.72 15.77
C LEU A 717 -9.70 15.58 17.25
N LEU A 718 -9.29 16.67 17.91
CA LEU A 718 -8.93 16.66 19.34
C LEU A 718 -10.12 16.33 20.23
N ALA A 719 -11.30 16.91 19.99
CA ALA A 719 -12.50 16.64 20.77
C ALA A 719 -12.93 15.18 20.67
N SER A 720 -12.66 14.52 19.53
CA SER A 720 -13.02 13.12 19.30
C SER A 720 -12.08 12.10 19.96
N ALA A 721 -10.95 12.54 20.52
CA ALA A 721 -9.89 11.64 21.00
C ALA A 721 -10.30 10.68 22.13
N ASN A 722 -11.46 10.89 22.76
CA ASN A 722 -11.93 10.08 23.89
C ASN A 722 -13.39 9.56 23.71
N ILE A 723 -13.90 9.53 22.48
CA ILE A 723 -15.23 8.99 22.17
C ILE A 723 -15.14 7.78 21.23
N GLU A 724 -16.25 7.08 21.04
CA GLU A 724 -16.31 5.89 20.18
C GLU A 724 -16.10 6.22 18.69
N ARG A 725 -16.61 7.38 18.25
CA ARG A 725 -16.60 7.84 16.85
C ARG A 725 -15.38 8.74 16.57
N LEU A 726 -14.21 8.13 16.44
CA LEU A 726 -12.97 8.86 16.20
C LEU A 726 -13.02 9.64 14.88
N ASP A 727 -12.85 10.96 14.97
CA ASP A 727 -12.78 11.89 13.83
C ASP A 727 -13.93 11.77 12.81
N ALA A 728 -15.09 11.25 13.23
CA ALA A 728 -16.18 10.92 12.32
C ALA A 728 -16.71 12.14 11.55
N ILE A 729 -16.68 13.34 12.14
CA ILE A 729 -17.14 14.57 11.47
C ILE A 729 -16.28 14.88 10.24
N HIS A 730 -14.95 14.82 10.38
CA HIS A 730 -14.04 14.98 9.24
C HIS A 730 -14.31 13.88 8.22
N GLU A 731 -14.22 12.62 8.63
CA GLU A 731 -14.22 11.48 7.71
C GLU A 731 -15.54 11.32 6.94
N ILE A 732 -16.68 11.55 7.60
CA ILE A 732 -18.00 11.55 6.95
C ILE A 732 -18.12 12.71 5.97
N SER A 733 -17.66 13.91 6.33
CA SER A 733 -17.77 15.07 5.45
C SER A 733 -16.94 14.94 4.16
N HIS A 734 -15.90 14.12 4.18
CA HIS A 734 -15.02 13.87 3.03
C HIS A 734 -15.44 12.65 2.19
N ILE A 735 -16.41 11.84 2.63
CA ILE A 735 -16.78 10.59 1.93
C ILE A 735 -17.24 10.82 0.48
N TYR A 736 -17.80 12.01 0.23
CA TYR A 736 -18.45 12.40 -1.02
C TYR A 736 -17.66 13.39 -1.86
N ASP A 737 -16.41 13.68 -1.48
CA ASP A 737 -15.53 14.58 -2.24
C ASP A 737 -15.16 14.03 -3.63
N THR A 738 -15.28 12.72 -3.84
CA THR A 738 -15.18 12.09 -5.16
C THR A 738 -16.55 11.65 -5.68
N GLN A 739 -16.78 11.83 -6.99
CA GLN A 739 -17.96 11.32 -7.70
C GLN A 739 -17.93 9.80 -7.90
N LEU A 740 -16.84 9.13 -7.50
CA LEU A 740 -16.77 7.68 -7.48
C LEU A 740 -17.42 7.08 -6.22
N ALA A 741 -17.65 7.87 -5.17
CA ALA A 741 -18.37 7.39 -4.00
C ALA A 741 -19.85 7.25 -4.33
N GLY A 742 -20.42 6.06 -4.09
CA GLY A 742 -21.77 5.72 -4.50
C GLY A 742 -22.86 6.58 -3.83
N THR A 743 -24.09 6.47 -4.34
CA THR A 743 -25.22 7.31 -3.90
C THR A 743 -25.57 7.12 -2.41
N ILE A 744 -25.54 5.89 -1.92
CA ILE A 744 -25.82 5.55 -0.51
C ILE A 744 -24.70 4.64 -0.01
N ASN A 745 -24.15 4.93 1.17
CA ASN A 745 -23.23 4.04 1.88
C ASN A 745 -23.91 3.56 3.16
N ILE A 746 -23.99 2.24 3.37
CA ILE A 746 -24.65 1.64 4.54
C ILE A 746 -23.63 0.88 5.40
N PHE A 747 -23.72 1.07 6.72
CA PHE A 747 -22.78 0.52 7.69
C PHE A 747 -23.52 -0.31 8.75
N PRO A 748 -23.07 -1.54 9.05
CA PRO A 748 -23.76 -2.42 9.98
C PRO A 748 -23.46 -2.04 11.43
N ALA A 749 -24.45 -2.25 12.30
CA ALA A 749 -24.31 -2.10 13.74
C ALA A 749 -23.26 -3.08 14.33
N ARG A 750 -22.81 -2.80 15.55
CA ARG A 750 -21.89 -3.69 16.29
C ARG A 750 -22.47 -5.11 16.37
N GLY A 751 -21.63 -6.12 16.10
CA GLY A 751 -22.04 -7.53 16.12
C GLY A 751 -22.87 -7.98 14.90
N LYS A 752 -23.15 -7.08 13.96
CA LYS A 752 -23.87 -7.35 12.71
C LYS A 752 -22.92 -7.18 11.52
N GLY A 753 -23.24 -7.81 10.40
CA GLY A 753 -22.58 -7.59 9.12
C GLY A 753 -23.55 -7.85 7.98
N PHE A 754 -23.49 -7.04 6.93
CA PHE A 754 -24.27 -7.26 5.73
C PHE A 754 -23.58 -8.28 4.84
N ASN A 755 -24.33 -9.32 4.45
CA ASN A 755 -23.88 -10.39 3.57
C ASN A 755 -22.46 -10.91 3.85
N THR A 756 -22.15 -11.20 5.10
CA THR A 756 -20.82 -11.64 5.50
C THR A 756 -20.84 -13.10 5.93
N GLY A 757 -19.89 -13.87 5.41
CA GLY A 757 -19.66 -15.26 5.82
C GLY A 757 -18.59 -15.40 6.89
N VAL A 758 -17.96 -14.29 7.31
CA VAL A 758 -16.76 -14.29 8.16
C VAL A 758 -17.00 -13.59 9.50
N PRO A 759 -16.44 -14.11 10.61
CA PRO A 759 -16.63 -13.54 11.93
C PRO A 759 -15.90 -12.20 12.12
N GLY A 760 -14.73 -11.97 11.52
CA GLY A 760 -14.07 -10.66 11.59
C GLY A 760 -14.62 -9.70 10.53
N ARG A 761 -14.85 -8.44 10.90
CA ARG A 761 -15.24 -7.36 9.98
C ARG A 761 -14.58 -6.03 10.33
N HIS A 762 -14.63 -5.09 9.39
CA HIS A 762 -14.20 -3.70 9.52
C HIS A 762 -15.14 -2.78 8.70
N ALA A 763 -14.65 -1.66 8.15
CA ALA A 763 -15.34 -0.68 7.31
C ALA A 763 -16.23 0.37 8.03
N GLY A 764 -16.54 0.19 9.32
CA GLY A 764 -17.40 1.10 10.10
C GLY A 764 -16.68 2.26 10.80
N GLU A 765 -17.45 2.95 11.64
CA GLU A 765 -17.02 4.06 12.52
C GLU A 765 -16.91 3.63 13.99
N LEU A 766 -16.89 2.33 14.29
CA LEU A 766 -16.67 1.87 15.67
C LEU A 766 -15.22 2.13 16.05
N PHE A 767 -14.99 2.49 17.32
CA PHE A 767 -13.66 2.78 17.83
C PHE A 767 -12.63 1.70 17.50
N GLN A 768 -13.01 0.43 17.67
CA GLN A 768 -12.11 -0.71 17.41
C GLN A 768 -11.71 -0.86 15.93
N GLU A 769 -12.55 -0.38 15.01
CA GLU A 769 -12.27 -0.37 13.57
C GLU A 769 -11.43 0.84 13.18
N LYS A 770 -11.69 1.99 13.81
CA LYS A 770 -11.05 3.28 13.51
C LYS A 770 -9.67 3.44 14.13
N ASN A 771 -9.49 2.97 15.37
CA ASN A 771 -8.23 3.09 16.11
C ASN A 771 -7.22 2.04 15.65
N SER A 772 -6.51 2.34 14.56
CA SER A 772 -5.43 1.48 14.07
C SER A 772 -4.18 1.60 14.93
N LEU A 773 -3.24 0.67 14.75
CA LEU A 773 -1.92 0.74 15.35
C LEU A 773 -1.08 1.86 14.70
N GLN A 774 -0.39 2.68 15.50
CA GLN A 774 0.66 3.60 15.01
C GLN A 774 1.73 3.85 16.08
N VAL A 775 2.96 3.46 15.79
CA VAL A 775 4.07 3.48 16.75
C VAL A 775 5.37 3.88 16.06
N TYR A 776 6.16 4.74 16.70
CA TYR A 776 7.50 5.12 16.24
C TYR A 776 8.55 4.71 17.25
N PHE A 777 9.64 4.10 16.79
CA PHE A 777 10.74 3.68 17.67
C PHE A 777 12.09 3.71 16.96
N GLY A 778 13.16 3.61 17.76
CA GLY A 778 14.54 3.67 17.30
C GLY A 778 15.44 4.20 18.41
N GLN A 779 16.76 4.06 18.27
CA GLN A 779 17.70 4.40 19.35
C GLN A 779 17.63 5.87 19.79
N ASN A 780 17.32 6.78 18.86
CA ASN A 780 17.24 8.22 19.13
C ASN A 780 15.82 8.69 19.43
N VAL A 781 14.82 7.80 19.45
CA VAL A 781 13.45 8.17 19.80
C VAL A 781 13.35 8.28 21.32
N THR A 782 12.74 9.36 21.82
CA THR A 782 12.43 9.49 23.24
C THR A 782 11.04 8.90 23.49
N PRO A 783 10.90 7.90 24.39
CA PRO A 783 9.60 7.29 24.63
C PRO A 783 8.54 8.32 25.04
N GLY A 784 7.32 8.14 24.55
CA GLY A 784 6.27 9.14 24.71
C GLY A 784 4.92 8.70 24.17
N LYS A 785 3.96 9.62 24.20
CA LYS A 785 2.60 9.40 23.69
C LYS A 785 2.15 10.60 22.89
N ILE A 786 1.41 10.33 21.82
CA ILE A 786 0.64 11.32 21.06
C ILE A 786 -0.82 10.95 21.26
N ASP A 787 -1.66 11.89 21.66
CA ASP A 787 -3.05 11.57 22.04
C ASP A 787 -3.85 11.08 20.84
N ILE A 788 -3.82 11.80 19.71
CA ILE A 788 -4.54 11.42 18.50
C ILE A 788 -3.78 11.91 17.26
N ALA A 789 -3.79 11.12 16.19
CA ALA A 789 -3.32 11.51 14.86
C ALA A 789 -4.02 10.65 13.80
N ARG A 790 -4.02 11.09 12.54
CA ARG A 790 -4.48 10.26 11.41
C ARG A 790 -3.34 9.36 10.92
N GLY A 791 -3.66 8.13 10.52
CA GLY A 791 -2.67 7.15 10.05
C GLY A 791 -1.81 7.65 8.89
N GLY A 792 -2.38 8.46 7.99
CA GLY A 792 -1.67 9.09 6.87
C GLY A 792 -0.48 9.98 7.28
N SER A 793 -0.31 10.29 8.57
CA SER A 793 0.88 10.97 9.08
C SER A 793 2.15 10.09 9.15
N MET A 794 2.02 8.76 9.13
CA MET A 794 3.14 7.80 9.11
C MET A 794 4.08 8.02 7.92
N PRO A 795 3.63 7.90 6.66
CA PRO A 795 4.47 8.14 5.48
C PRO A 795 5.19 9.49 5.54
N VAL A 796 4.45 10.55 5.87
CA VAL A 796 4.97 11.93 5.93
C VAL A 796 6.08 12.07 6.97
N THR A 797 5.92 11.43 8.13
CA THR A 797 6.90 11.49 9.23
C THR A 797 8.20 10.78 8.87
N LEU A 798 8.12 9.61 8.23
CA LEU A 798 9.30 8.85 7.81
C LEU A 798 10.04 9.56 6.67
N THR A 799 9.31 10.11 5.69
CA THR A 799 9.89 10.93 4.62
C THR A 799 10.57 12.17 5.17
N HIS A 800 9.92 12.89 6.10
CA HIS A 800 10.51 14.04 6.76
C HIS A 800 11.80 13.68 7.53
N TYR A 801 11.83 12.52 8.20
CA TYR A 801 13.03 12.07 8.89
C TYR A 801 14.20 11.82 7.92
N LEU A 802 13.94 11.17 6.78
CA LEU A 802 14.93 10.86 5.75
C LEU A 802 15.48 12.12 5.06
N MET A 803 14.60 13.03 4.68
CA MET A 803 14.94 14.26 3.93
C MET A 803 15.52 15.35 4.83
N GLY A 804 15.08 15.41 6.09
CA GLY A 804 15.33 16.56 6.97
C GLY A 804 14.57 17.81 6.54
N ASP A 805 14.56 18.82 7.42
CA ASP A 805 13.70 20.00 7.28
C ASP A 805 13.85 20.75 5.95
N SER A 806 15.10 20.89 5.46
CA SER A 806 15.41 21.67 4.24
C SER A 806 14.72 21.07 3.01
N TYR A 807 14.92 19.78 2.76
CA TYR A 807 14.36 19.08 1.60
C TYR A 807 12.88 18.78 1.76
N PHE A 808 12.47 18.42 2.97
CA PHE A 808 11.06 18.13 3.22
C PHE A 808 10.17 19.35 2.95
N SER A 809 10.67 20.56 3.20
CA SER A 809 9.91 21.79 2.93
C SER A 809 9.53 21.97 1.46
N GLU A 810 10.32 21.44 0.52
CA GLU A 810 10.07 21.52 -0.93
C GLU A 810 9.01 20.52 -1.39
N VAL A 811 8.96 19.34 -0.76
CA VAL A 811 8.01 18.27 -1.12
C VAL A 811 6.77 18.24 -0.23
N LYS A 812 6.72 19.00 0.87
CA LYS A 812 5.63 19.00 1.87
C LYS A 812 4.25 19.16 1.24
N SER A 813 4.13 19.95 0.16
CA SER A 813 2.86 20.15 -0.54
C SER A 813 2.36 18.93 -1.33
N SER A 814 3.17 17.89 -1.45
CA SER A 814 2.79 16.60 -2.07
C SER A 814 2.02 15.70 -1.09
N PHE A 815 1.97 16.07 0.18
CA PHE A 815 1.28 15.34 1.24
C PHE A 815 0.09 16.15 1.78
N ASP A 816 -0.95 15.43 2.19
CA ASP A 816 -2.13 16.03 2.83
C ASP A 816 -2.07 15.98 4.36
N PHE A 817 -1.20 15.12 4.91
CA PHE A 817 -1.06 14.93 6.35
C PHE A 817 0.15 15.70 6.90
N SER A 818 0.07 16.05 8.18
CA SER A 818 1.19 16.66 8.89
C SER A 818 2.17 15.61 9.41
N SER A 819 3.47 15.89 9.30
CA SER A 819 4.51 15.07 9.93
C SER A 819 4.44 15.18 11.46
N LEU A 820 4.51 14.05 12.15
CA LEU A 820 4.64 13.94 13.60
C LEU A 820 6.10 14.00 14.10
N LEU A 821 7.09 14.15 13.20
CA LEU A 821 8.51 14.20 13.56
C LEU A 821 8.84 15.17 14.71
N PRO A 822 8.27 16.40 14.77
CA PRO A 822 8.52 17.31 15.90
C PRO A 822 8.07 16.76 17.26
N ALA A 823 7.03 15.92 17.26
CA ALA A 823 6.50 15.31 18.48
C ALA A 823 7.34 14.11 18.97
N LEU A 824 8.19 13.52 18.11
CA LEU A 824 9.00 12.35 18.44
C LEU A 824 10.20 12.66 19.37
N LYS A 825 10.55 13.94 19.55
CA LYS A 825 11.65 14.41 20.42
C LYS A 825 12.93 13.58 20.24
N LEU A 826 13.45 13.56 19.02
CA LEU A 826 14.67 12.82 18.70
C LEU A 826 15.87 13.37 19.50
N LYS A 827 16.72 12.46 20.00
CA LYS A 827 17.92 12.75 20.80
C LYS A 827 19.09 13.29 20.00
#